data_AF-A0A810MYI5-F1
#
_entry.id   AF-A0A810MYI5-F1
#
_cell.length_a   1.000
_cell.length_b   1.000
_cell.length_c   1.000
_cell.angle_alpha   90.00
_cell.angle_beta   90.00
_cell.angle_gamma   90.00
#
_symmetry.space_group_name_H-M   'P 1'
#
loop_
_entity.id
_entity.type
_entity.pdbx_description
1 polymer ?
#
loop_
_entity_poly.entity_id
_entity_poly.type
_entity_poly.pdbx_seq_one_letter_code
_entity_poly.pdbx_strand_id
1 'polypeptide(L)'
;MLPFSAAPPGGSPTATGPFVADLHIHSKYSRACSRDLNMSNLAWWARRKGVSLLGTGDFTHPAWYAHLRETLEPAEPGLYRLSRDAERDVARKLPARLASVAEANPVRYMLSVEISTIYKRDDRTRKVHHLVYLPDLDAVARFNTALARIGNIASDGRPILGLDSRNLLEITLEASPDGFLVPAHIWTPWFSALGSKSGFDAIADCYADLADHIFAVETGLSSDPAMNWRVSSLDRYQLVSNSDAHSPPALAREATVFATDLDYFAVREAMRTGDGLHGTIEFFPEEGKYHADGHRNCGVNWQPEQTRAAGGRCPQCGKPLTIGVLSRVEELADRPDGFVPAHARQVTHLVALPEIVGEINGVGPKSKTVEGHLNTLVAALGSELDILTTTPLDAIGQTGGELLAEAIGRLRRGEVRRTPGYDGEYGVIRLFDPAELNRGGQAQTLFDVPVPQQRPPAEPARRRAATAAAASPAKAPNAAKAAKTAKAKPEPAAVPPIPPPPSPHEPFEPMLAGMEEVGTGLLDRLDAMQRVAASAPGGPLLIVAGPGTGKTRTLTHRIAYLCAELNVYPEHCLAITFTRRAAEELRSRLDGLLGPVAEDVTVATFHSLGLALLRENAKAAGLPPDFRIADDTDRAQARAEAGDDEAAYTDLLRAQDLVDLDELVTLPLALLRDDAELVERYRDRWRWIFVDEYQDVDADQYELLRLLSPPDGNLCAIGDPDQAIYSFRGADVGYFLRFSEDFQEARLVRLNRNYRSAAPILAAAVQAIAPSSLVRGRRLDPARLDPEAPLVGRYAAAGVTDEANFVVRTVDELVGGVSHRSLDSGRIDGRVSNVSFSDIAVLYRTDAQAAPIVDALSRAGVPVQKRSHDRLRDRAGVAAIIHELRHENGLGGSLAARVRLAGQVLAQRFTAPTLDASGAASPEDVWSAVELLTPLAQRCGDDLPEFLAQVTTGAEVDALDPRAEAVTLLTLHAAKGLEFPVVFMVGCEDGLLPMRWPGATPSDDEVAEERRLFFVGLTRAQDRLYVSHTARRLRHGGERECRPTPFLDVIDSALFERIGDTEPRRPKDRQLRLL
;
A
#
# COMPACT_ATOMS: atom_id res chain seq x y z
N MET A 1 -15.01 29.99 -26.68
CA MET A 1 -15.32 31.03 -27.69
C MET A 1 -16.62 31.70 -27.24
N LEU A 2 -16.65 33.03 -27.09
CA LEU A 2 -17.69 33.83 -26.40
C LEU A 2 -17.91 33.51 -24.89
N PRO A 3 -17.85 34.52 -23.98
CA PRO A 3 -18.23 34.38 -22.58
C PRO A 3 -19.55 35.10 -22.25
N PHE A 4 -20.62 34.35 -21.95
CA PHE A 4 -21.93 34.82 -21.49
C PHE A 4 -22.68 33.62 -20.85
N SER A 5 -23.60 33.75 -19.87
CA SER A 5 -24.20 34.96 -19.28
C SER A 5 -24.64 34.72 -17.82
N ALA A 6 -24.65 35.80 -17.04
CA ALA A 6 -25.46 36.10 -15.84
C ALA A 6 -26.05 34.95 -14.97
N ALA A 7 -25.68 34.97 -13.68
CA ALA A 7 -26.57 34.51 -12.61
C ALA A 7 -27.88 35.34 -12.62
N PRO A 8 -29.05 34.75 -12.32
CA PRO A 8 -30.33 35.44 -12.42
C PRO A 8 -30.52 36.48 -11.28
N PRO A 9 -30.78 37.76 -11.59
CA PRO A 9 -31.05 38.77 -10.57
C PRO A 9 -32.50 38.68 -10.10
N GLY A 10 -32.75 38.07 -8.93
CA GLY A 10 -34.14 37.92 -8.46
C GLY A 10 -34.39 37.20 -7.12
N GLY A 11 -33.39 36.97 -6.28
CA GLY A 11 -33.61 36.50 -4.91
C GLY A 11 -34.07 37.65 -4.00
N SER A 12 -35.34 37.63 -3.57
CA SER A 12 -35.77 38.42 -2.42
C SER A 12 -35.20 37.78 -1.15
N PRO A 13 -34.72 38.53 -0.14
CA PRO A 13 -34.26 37.95 1.12
C PRO A 13 -35.45 37.48 1.98
N THR A 14 -36.06 36.37 1.56
CA THR A 14 -36.92 35.55 2.42
C THR A 14 -36.03 34.89 3.44
N ALA A 15 -35.99 35.44 4.67
CA ALA A 15 -35.16 34.92 5.75
C ALA A 15 -35.58 33.47 6.11
N THR A 16 -34.90 32.50 5.50
CA THR A 16 -34.89 31.11 5.91
C THR A 16 -34.26 31.03 7.30
N GLY A 17 -34.92 30.32 8.22
CA GLY A 17 -34.32 30.01 9.52
C GLY A 17 -33.09 29.10 9.34
N PRO A 18 -32.16 29.09 10.31
CA PRO A 18 -30.98 28.24 10.22
C PRO A 18 -31.36 26.76 10.11
N PHE A 19 -30.65 26.01 9.28
CA PHE A 19 -30.88 24.59 9.02
C PHE A 19 -29.66 23.74 9.39
N VAL A 20 -29.95 22.51 9.84
CA VAL A 20 -28.93 21.53 10.21
C VAL A 20 -28.56 20.68 8.98
N ALA A 21 -27.25 20.55 8.74
CA ALA A 21 -26.64 19.75 7.70
C ALA A 21 -25.69 18.70 8.30
N ASP A 22 -25.72 17.47 7.78
CA ASP A 22 -24.89 16.35 8.23
C ASP A 22 -24.28 15.66 6.98
N LEU A 23 -23.06 16.08 6.63
CA LEU A 23 -22.49 15.91 5.29
C LEU A 23 -21.48 14.76 5.19
N HIS A 24 -21.08 14.17 6.32
CA HIS A 24 -20.24 12.97 6.41
C HIS A 24 -21.10 11.77 6.81
N ILE A 25 -21.61 11.05 5.82
CA ILE A 25 -22.38 9.83 6.00
C ILE A 25 -21.86 8.74 5.07
N HIS A 26 -22.22 7.48 5.35
CA HIS A 26 -21.82 6.34 4.54
C HIS A 26 -23.02 5.56 3.98
N SER A 27 -22.75 4.72 2.99
CA SER A 27 -23.71 3.80 2.40
C SER A 27 -23.64 2.41 3.02
N LYS A 28 -24.62 1.57 2.66
CA LYS A 28 -24.60 0.11 2.86
C LYS A 28 -23.43 -0.64 2.19
N TYR A 29 -22.62 0.03 1.35
CA TYR A 29 -21.44 -0.55 0.68
C TYR A 29 -20.11 -0.25 1.39
N SER A 30 -20.06 0.76 2.27
CA SER A 30 -18.90 0.97 3.16
C SER A 30 -18.71 -0.20 4.12
N ARG A 31 -17.45 -0.60 4.37
CA ARG A 31 -17.13 -1.60 5.40
C ARG A 31 -17.55 -1.13 6.80
N ALA A 32 -17.94 -2.09 7.62
CA ALA A 32 -18.42 -1.91 9.00
C ALA A 32 -19.70 -1.05 9.18
N CYS A 33 -20.31 -0.57 8.10
CA CYS A 33 -21.53 0.23 8.10
C CYS A 33 -22.81 -0.65 8.12
N SER A 34 -23.94 -0.09 8.56
CA SER A 34 -25.22 -0.80 8.54
C SER A 34 -25.79 -0.97 7.13
N ARG A 35 -26.39 -2.13 6.84
CA ARG A 35 -27.19 -2.37 5.63
C ARG A 35 -28.42 -1.45 5.52
N ASP A 36 -28.84 -0.86 6.64
CA ASP A 36 -29.94 0.10 6.70
C ASP A 36 -29.58 1.49 6.19
N LEU A 37 -28.31 1.75 5.83
CA LEU A 37 -27.86 2.96 5.14
C LEU A 37 -28.28 2.91 3.65
N ASN A 38 -29.57 3.18 3.44
CA ASN A 38 -30.19 3.41 2.15
C ASN A 38 -30.96 4.74 2.18
N MET A 39 -31.19 5.33 1.01
CA MET A 39 -31.76 6.66 0.85
C MET A 39 -33.08 6.88 1.62
N SER A 40 -34.03 5.94 1.52
CA SER A 40 -35.34 6.04 2.20
C SER A 40 -35.23 6.00 3.74
N ASN A 41 -34.35 5.16 4.27
CA ASN A 41 -34.09 5.09 5.71
C ASN A 41 -33.37 6.37 6.22
N LEU A 42 -32.41 6.88 5.43
CA LEU A 42 -31.72 8.14 5.72
C LEU A 42 -32.69 9.32 5.77
N ALA A 43 -33.63 9.43 4.83
CA ALA A 43 -34.67 10.47 4.84
C ALA A 43 -35.56 10.41 6.10
N TRP A 44 -35.97 9.20 6.50
CA TRP A 44 -36.80 9.00 7.71
C TRP A 44 -36.04 9.39 8.99
N TRP A 45 -34.78 8.96 9.12
CA TRP A 45 -33.95 9.30 10.27
C TRP A 45 -33.57 10.78 10.30
N ALA A 46 -33.26 11.41 9.17
CA ALA A 46 -33.02 12.86 9.09
C ALA A 46 -34.22 13.66 9.61
N ARG A 47 -35.45 13.34 9.17
CA ARG A 47 -36.67 14.03 9.62
C ARG A 47 -37.05 13.71 11.07
N ARG A 48 -36.71 12.52 11.58
CA ARG A 48 -36.77 12.19 13.02
C ARG A 48 -35.75 12.99 13.85
N LYS A 49 -34.54 13.18 13.35
CA LYS A 49 -33.45 13.91 14.02
C LYS A 49 -33.66 15.42 14.01
N GLY A 50 -34.10 15.99 12.89
CA GLY A 50 -34.21 17.44 12.65
C GLY A 50 -33.30 17.95 11.52
N VAL A 51 -32.58 17.05 10.84
CA VAL A 51 -31.67 17.37 9.74
C VAL A 51 -32.45 17.71 8.47
N SER A 52 -32.01 18.73 7.73
CA SER A 52 -32.62 19.12 6.45
C SER A 52 -31.74 18.88 5.23
N LEU A 53 -30.41 18.86 5.39
CA LEU A 53 -29.44 18.53 4.35
C LEU A 53 -28.56 17.36 4.80
N LEU A 54 -28.45 16.33 3.96
CA LEU A 54 -27.53 15.21 4.15
C LEU A 54 -26.46 15.19 3.06
N GLY A 55 -25.32 14.56 3.35
CA GLY A 55 -24.47 13.98 2.31
C GLY A 55 -25.15 12.77 1.64
N THR A 56 -24.63 12.29 0.51
CA THR A 56 -25.01 10.98 -0.03
C THR A 56 -24.17 9.82 0.52
N GLY A 57 -22.91 10.12 0.85
CA GLY A 57 -21.88 9.11 1.09
C GLY A 57 -21.47 8.34 -0.17
N ASP A 58 -20.27 7.79 -0.15
CA ASP A 58 -19.78 6.67 -0.97
C ASP A 58 -20.01 6.75 -2.51
N PHE A 59 -20.15 7.94 -3.11
CA PHE A 59 -20.55 8.07 -4.53
C PHE A 59 -19.56 7.48 -5.55
N THR A 60 -18.36 7.09 -5.12
CA THR A 60 -17.37 6.40 -5.96
C THR A 60 -17.72 4.93 -6.21
N HIS A 61 -18.48 4.29 -5.33
CA HIS A 61 -18.82 2.87 -5.45
C HIS A 61 -19.84 2.66 -6.58
N PRO A 62 -19.53 1.93 -7.68
CA PRO A 62 -20.34 1.95 -8.90
C PRO A 62 -21.81 1.54 -8.72
N ALA A 63 -22.09 0.53 -7.90
CA ALA A 63 -23.47 0.10 -7.63
C ALA A 63 -24.23 1.05 -6.67
N TRP A 64 -23.54 1.94 -5.96
CA TRP A 64 -24.17 3.03 -5.20
C TRP A 64 -24.41 4.23 -6.11
N TYR A 65 -23.43 4.62 -6.93
CA TYR A 65 -23.58 5.66 -7.94
C TYR A 65 -24.78 5.40 -8.89
N ALA A 66 -24.93 4.17 -9.37
CA ALA A 66 -26.12 3.76 -10.14
C ALA A 66 -27.42 3.96 -9.33
N HIS A 67 -27.46 3.52 -8.08
CA HIS A 67 -28.62 3.70 -7.20
C HIS A 67 -28.94 5.17 -6.91
N LEU A 68 -27.94 6.04 -6.77
CA LEU A 68 -28.13 7.49 -6.63
C LEU A 68 -28.78 8.07 -7.91
N ARG A 69 -28.28 7.70 -9.10
CA ARG A 69 -28.87 8.10 -10.40
C ARG A 69 -30.31 7.61 -10.59
N GLU A 70 -30.69 6.50 -9.97
CA GLU A 70 -32.04 5.93 -10.03
C GLU A 70 -33.02 6.52 -9.00
N THR A 71 -32.53 7.04 -7.87
CA THR A 71 -33.38 7.44 -6.72
C THR A 71 -33.40 8.93 -6.41
N LEU A 72 -32.45 9.71 -6.96
CA LEU A 72 -32.34 11.14 -6.73
C LEU A 72 -32.83 11.97 -7.93
N GLU A 73 -33.73 12.90 -7.66
CA GLU A 73 -34.18 13.96 -8.57
C GLU A 73 -33.47 15.29 -8.18
N PRO A 74 -33.05 16.15 -9.14
CA PRO A 74 -32.56 17.49 -8.82
C PRO A 74 -33.63 18.34 -8.12
N ALA A 75 -33.22 19.22 -7.20
CA ALA A 75 -34.12 20.04 -6.40
C ALA A 75 -33.77 21.54 -6.49
N GLU A 76 -32.77 21.98 -5.73
CA GLU A 76 -32.13 23.29 -5.79
C GLU A 76 -30.76 23.14 -6.51
N PRO A 77 -30.08 24.23 -6.92
CA PRO A 77 -28.80 24.11 -7.62
C PRO A 77 -27.76 23.31 -6.80
N GLY A 78 -27.25 22.27 -7.45
CA GLY A 78 -26.31 21.29 -6.88
C GLY A 78 -26.88 20.39 -5.75
N LEU A 79 -28.18 20.46 -5.46
CA LEU A 79 -28.84 19.64 -4.45
C LEU A 79 -29.91 18.71 -5.06
N TYR A 80 -30.07 17.57 -4.41
CA TYR A 80 -30.96 16.50 -4.83
C TYR A 80 -32.02 16.17 -3.77
N ARG A 81 -33.11 15.52 -4.18
CA ARG A 81 -34.19 15.01 -3.33
C ARG A 81 -34.59 13.60 -3.75
N LEU A 82 -35.37 12.90 -2.93
CA LEU A 82 -36.00 11.64 -3.36
C LEU A 82 -37.20 11.93 -4.27
N SER A 83 -37.57 10.95 -5.09
CA SER A 83 -38.81 11.04 -5.87
C SER A 83 -40.04 11.22 -4.97
N ARG A 84 -41.04 11.96 -5.46
CA ARG A 84 -42.20 12.37 -4.66
C ARG A 84 -42.96 11.20 -4.00
N ASP A 85 -42.95 10.02 -4.61
CA ASP A 85 -43.59 8.84 -4.03
C ASP A 85 -42.74 8.20 -2.92
N ALA A 86 -41.40 8.22 -3.04
CA ALA A 86 -40.51 7.83 -1.96
C ALA A 86 -40.59 8.79 -0.76
N GLU A 87 -40.69 10.10 -1.00
CA GLU A 87 -40.94 11.11 0.04
C GLU A 87 -42.25 10.85 0.80
N ARG A 88 -43.35 10.58 0.07
CA ARG A 88 -44.66 10.23 0.65
C ARG A 88 -44.60 8.94 1.47
N ASP A 89 -43.85 7.93 1.02
CA ASP A 89 -43.66 6.67 1.76
C ASP A 89 -42.68 6.78 2.93
N VAL A 90 -41.91 7.86 3.03
CA VAL A 90 -41.19 8.26 4.25
C VAL A 90 -42.15 8.99 5.21
N ALA A 91 -42.92 9.98 4.72
CA ALA A 91 -43.89 10.74 5.51
C ALA A 91 -44.94 9.84 6.17
N ARG A 92 -45.48 8.86 5.44
CA ARG A 92 -46.42 7.82 5.94
C ARG A 92 -45.89 7.00 7.12
N LYS A 93 -44.57 6.94 7.32
CA LYS A 93 -43.91 6.19 8.41
C LYS A 93 -43.49 7.10 9.57
N LEU A 94 -43.66 8.41 9.46
CA LEU A 94 -43.34 9.36 10.52
C LEU A 94 -44.58 9.64 11.40
N PRO A 95 -44.39 10.03 12.68
CA PRO A 95 -45.49 10.58 13.48
C PRO A 95 -46.12 11.80 12.79
N ALA A 96 -47.42 12.01 12.94
CA ALA A 96 -48.18 13.01 12.18
C ALA A 96 -47.57 14.44 12.20
N ARG A 97 -46.98 14.85 13.33
CA ARG A 97 -46.29 16.15 13.49
C ARG A 97 -45.01 16.27 12.65
N LEU A 98 -44.31 15.16 12.40
CA LEU A 98 -43.14 15.11 11.52
C LEU A 98 -43.49 14.78 10.07
N ALA A 99 -44.58 14.05 9.83
CA ALA A 99 -45.06 13.74 8.48
C ALA A 99 -45.38 15.02 7.70
N SER A 100 -46.14 15.95 8.31
CA SER A 100 -46.46 17.25 7.69
C SER A 100 -45.23 18.12 7.45
N VAL A 101 -44.23 18.07 8.34
CA VAL A 101 -42.94 18.77 8.16
C VAL A 101 -42.14 18.14 7.00
N ALA A 102 -42.13 16.81 6.88
CA ALA A 102 -41.45 16.11 5.79
C ALA A 102 -42.12 16.32 4.42
N GLU A 103 -43.46 16.47 4.38
CA GLU A 103 -44.19 16.81 3.15
C GLU A 103 -44.00 18.29 2.75
N ALA A 104 -43.97 19.22 3.72
CA ALA A 104 -43.75 20.64 3.47
C ALA A 104 -42.29 21.00 3.15
N ASN A 105 -41.34 20.32 3.79
CA ASN A 105 -39.91 20.47 3.56
C ASN A 105 -39.23 19.07 3.54
N PRO A 106 -39.12 18.42 2.38
CA PRO A 106 -38.41 17.14 2.26
C PRO A 106 -36.91 17.28 2.56
N VAL A 107 -36.20 16.16 2.71
CA VAL A 107 -34.73 16.17 2.91
C VAL A 107 -34.03 16.52 1.60
N ARG A 108 -32.90 17.24 1.66
CA ARG A 108 -31.98 17.42 0.53
C ARG A 108 -30.71 16.63 0.70
N TYR A 109 -30.08 16.32 -0.44
CA TYR A 109 -28.87 15.54 -0.55
C TYR A 109 -27.82 16.30 -1.35
N MET A 110 -26.64 16.47 -0.77
CA MET A 110 -25.42 16.94 -1.42
C MET A 110 -24.58 15.71 -1.79
N LEU A 111 -24.05 15.66 -3.01
CA LEU A 111 -23.21 14.53 -3.44
C LEU A 111 -21.89 14.57 -2.66
N SER A 112 -21.67 13.56 -1.81
CA SER A 112 -20.46 13.43 -0.98
C SER A 112 -19.87 12.01 -0.97
N VAL A 113 -18.56 11.92 -0.72
CA VAL A 113 -17.82 10.67 -0.51
C VAL A 113 -16.67 10.90 0.47
N GLU A 114 -16.34 9.87 1.28
CA GLU A 114 -15.06 9.82 2.02
C GLU A 114 -14.06 8.95 1.25
N ILE A 115 -12.83 9.44 1.08
CA ILE A 115 -11.73 8.73 0.41
C ILE A 115 -10.55 8.62 1.36
N SER A 116 -9.97 7.43 1.47
CA SER A 116 -8.76 7.18 2.25
C SER A 116 -7.54 7.21 1.33
N THR A 117 -6.56 8.05 1.65
CA THR A 117 -5.26 8.11 0.95
C THR A 117 -4.19 7.48 1.81
N ILE A 118 -3.36 6.60 1.23
CA ILE A 118 -2.20 6.00 1.89
C ILE A 118 -1.00 6.09 0.94
N TYR A 119 0.01 6.88 1.31
CA TYR A 119 1.15 7.20 0.45
C TYR A 119 2.39 7.59 1.25
N LYS A 120 3.58 7.38 0.69
CA LYS A 120 4.86 7.75 1.29
C LYS A 120 5.25 9.20 0.98
N ARG A 121 5.52 10.02 1.99
CA ARG A 121 6.03 11.38 1.84
C ARG A 121 6.83 11.82 3.07
N ASP A 122 7.99 12.44 2.84
CA ASP A 122 8.97 12.84 3.87
C ASP A 122 9.43 11.64 4.73
N ASP A 123 9.73 10.51 4.08
CA ASP A 123 10.07 9.20 4.68
C ASP A 123 9.04 8.61 5.66
N ARG A 124 7.82 9.16 5.69
CA ARG A 124 6.69 8.66 6.50
C ARG A 124 5.55 8.16 5.62
N THR A 125 4.90 7.07 6.04
CA THR A 125 3.62 6.63 5.46
C THR A 125 2.52 7.56 5.96
N ARG A 126 2.05 8.46 5.10
CA ARG A 126 0.93 9.37 5.33
C ARG A 126 -0.38 8.60 5.16
N LYS A 127 -1.38 8.94 5.98
CA LYS A 127 -2.72 8.35 5.96
C LYS A 127 -3.73 9.42 6.28
N VAL A 128 -4.51 9.84 5.30
CA VAL A 128 -5.45 10.97 5.44
C VAL A 128 -6.77 10.61 4.78
N HIS A 129 -7.87 10.88 5.49
CA HIS A 129 -9.22 10.78 4.96
C HIS A 129 -9.70 12.13 4.45
N HIS A 130 -10.47 12.12 3.36
CA HIS A 130 -10.91 13.31 2.65
C HIS A 130 -12.38 13.22 2.31
N LEU A 131 -13.15 14.25 2.62
CA LEU A 131 -14.52 14.42 2.15
C LEU A 131 -14.49 15.20 0.85
N VAL A 132 -15.00 14.61 -0.23
CA VAL A 132 -15.10 15.27 -1.55
C VAL A 132 -16.57 15.55 -1.86
N TYR A 133 -16.84 16.80 -2.24
CA TYR A 133 -18.16 17.32 -2.55
C TYR A 133 -18.21 17.82 -3.99
N LEU A 134 -19.17 17.33 -4.79
CA LEU A 134 -19.33 17.68 -6.20
C LEU A 134 -20.75 18.20 -6.48
N PRO A 135 -20.92 19.19 -7.38
CA PRO A 135 -22.24 19.81 -7.59
C PRO A 135 -23.22 18.91 -8.35
N ASP A 136 -22.74 18.00 -9.19
CA ASP A 136 -23.61 17.24 -10.09
C ASP A 136 -23.11 15.81 -10.38
N LEU A 137 -24.02 14.96 -10.86
CA LEU A 137 -23.76 13.55 -11.15
C LEU A 137 -22.81 13.33 -12.33
N ASP A 138 -22.58 14.31 -13.21
CA ASP A 138 -21.63 14.21 -14.32
C ASP A 138 -20.21 14.62 -13.86
N ALA A 139 -20.08 15.54 -12.91
CA ALA A 139 -18.85 15.78 -12.16
C ALA A 139 -18.43 14.52 -11.40
N VAL A 140 -19.37 13.84 -10.72
CA VAL A 140 -19.12 12.52 -10.13
C VAL A 140 -18.70 11.49 -11.19
N ALA A 141 -19.30 11.48 -12.38
CA ALA A 141 -18.90 10.57 -13.46
C ALA A 141 -17.44 10.80 -13.92
N ARG A 142 -17.04 12.07 -14.09
CA ARG A 142 -15.66 12.47 -14.45
C ARG A 142 -14.67 12.06 -13.35
N PHE A 143 -15.00 12.39 -12.10
CA PHE A 143 -14.20 12.07 -10.93
C PHE A 143 -14.00 10.57 -10.72
N ASN A 144 -15.09 9.78 -10.74
CA ASN A 144 -15.03 8.33 -10.63
C ASN A 144 -14.20 7.70 -11.77
N THR A 145 -14.30 8.25 -12.97
CA THR A 145 -13.51 7.82 -14.15
C THR A 145 -12.02 8.16 -14.03
N ALA A 146 -11.66 9.22 -13.30
CA ALA A 146 -10.27 9.54 -12.97
C ALA A 146 -9.73 8.60 -11.89
N LEU A 147 -10.45 8.40 -10.78
CA LEU A 147 -10.01 7.54 -9.68
C LEU A 147 -9.94 6.05 -10.04
N ALA A 148 -10.81 5.57 -10.94
CA ALA A 148 -10.78 4.19 -11.43
C ALA A 148 -9.47 3.81 -12.16
N ARG A 149 -8.69 4.80 -12.64
CA ARG A 149 -7.35 4.63 -13.25
C ARG A 149 -6.21 4.61 -12.22
N ILE A 150 -6.54 4.69 -10.93
CA ILE A 150 -5.58 4.84 -9.82
C ILE A 150 -5.79 3.74 -8.78
N GLY A 151 -7.04 3.32 -8.53
CA GLY A 151 -7.31 2.23 -7.59
C GLY A 151 -8.75 1.72 -7.61
N ASN A 152 -8.98 0.65 -6.85
CA ASN A 152 -10.23 -0.11 -6.87
C ASN A 152 -11.37 0.56 -6.09
N ILE A 153 -12.08 1.48 -6.77
CA ILE A 153 -13.27 2.16 -6.24
C ILE A 153 -14.53 1.29 -6.10
N ALA A 154 -14.46 0.00 -6.44
CA ALA A 154 -15.58 -0.95 -6.38
C ALA A 154 -15.50 -1.96 -5.22
N SER A 155 -14.44 -1.90 -4.40
CA SER A 155 -14.18 -2.86 -3.30
C SER A 155 -14.69 -2.43 -1.92
N ASP A 156 -15.06 -1.16 -1.78
CA ASP A 156 -15.55 -0.52 -0.55
C ASP A 156 -16.35 0.75 -0.95
N GLY A 157 -17.21 1.22 -0.05
CA GLY A 157 -17.89 2.52 -0.20
C GLY A 157 -16.93 3.70 -0.06
N ARG A 158 -15.94 3.56 0.83
CA ARG A 158 -14.82 4.50 1.03
C ARG A 158 -13.54 3.89 0.43
N PRO A 159 -13.12 4.29 -0.79
CA PRO A 159 -11.98 3.66 -1.44
C PRO A 159 -10.66 4.04 -0.76
N ILE A 160 -9.73 3.08 -0.72
CA ILE A 160 -8.35 3.30 -0.27
C ILE A 160 -7.47 3.41 -1.52
N LEU A 161 -6.77 4.53 -1.68
CA LEU A 161 -5.99 4.85 -2.86
C LEU A 161 -4.52 5.12 -2.51
N GLY A 162 -3.63 4.55 -3.34
CA GLY A 162 -2.20 4.84 -3.34
C GLY A 162 -1.91 6.18 -4.03
N LEU A 163 -2.34 7.28 -3.41
CA LEU A 163 -2.41 8.61 -4.03
C LEU A 163 -2.11 9.71 -3.00
N ASP A 164 -1.27 10.68 -3.34
CA ASP A 164 -1.04 11.87 -2.50
C ASP A 164 -2.30 12.74 -2.42
N SER A 165 -2.62 13.23 -1.22
CA SER A 165 -3.73 14.15 -0.94
C SER A 165 -3.80 15.37 -1.86
N ARG A 166 -2.64 15.93 -2.25
CA ARG A 166 -2.53 17.04 -3.23
C ARG A 166 -3.06 16.62 -4.61
N ASN A 167 -2.80 15.39 -5.04
CA ASN A 167 -3.27 14.90 -6.34
C ASN A 167 -4.76 14.50 -6.30
N LEU A 168 -5.29 14.07 -5.15
CA LEU A 168 -6.73 13.89 -4.97
C LEU A 168 -7.50 15.22 -5.06
N LEU A 169 -6.93 16.29 -4.49
CA LEU A 169 -7.46 17.65 -4.60
C LEU A 169 -7.41 18.15 -6.07
N GLU A 170 -6.31 17.92 -6.79
CA GLU A 170 -6.21 18.22 -8.23
C GLU A 170 -7.32 17.53 -9.03
N ILE A 171 -7.50 16.21 -8.86
CA ILE A 171 -8.56 15.43 -9.54
C ILE A 171 -9.97 15.93 -9.17
N THR A 172 -10.17 16.42 -7.95
CA THR A 172 -11.44 17.04 -7.53
C THR A 172 -11.74 18.31 -8.33
N LEU A 173 -10.73 19.18 -8.48
CA LEU A 173 -10.82 20.46 -9.19
C LEU A 173 -10.91 20.28 -10.72
N GLU A 174 -10.23 19.27 -11.28
CA GLU A 174 -10.37 18.88 -12.68
C GLU A 174 -11.77 18.32 -12.98
N ALA A 175 -12.36 17.56 -12.05
CA ALA A 175 -13.71 17.01 -12.22
C ALA A 175 -14.79 18.10 -12.19
N SER A 176 -14.64 19.14 -11.35
CA SER A 176 -15.44 20.36 -11.42
C SER A 176 -14.74 21.55 -10.76
N PRO A 177 -14.72 22.75 -11.38
CA PRO A 177 -14.18 23.96 -10.75
C PRO A 177 -15.01 24.42 -9.54
N ASP A 178 -16.24 23.93 -9.41
CA ASP A 178 -17.10 24.15 -8.24
C ASP A 178 -17.03 23.02 -7.20
N GLY A 179 -16.35 21.91 -7.53
CA GLY A 179 -16.03 20.85 -6.58
C GLY A 179 -15.07 21.33 -5.49
N PHE A 180 -15.12 20.69 -4.32
CA PHE A 180 -14.22 20.99 -3.21
C PHE A 180 -13.96 19.78 -2.33
N LEU A 181 -12.88 19.86 -1.56
CA LEU A 181 -12.40 18.84 -0.64
C LEU A 181 -12.29 19.43 0.77
N VAL A 182 -12.74 18.67 1.77
CA VAL A 182 -12.58 18.97 3.20
C VAL A 182 -11.74 17.84 3.82
N PRO A 183 -10.61 18.15 4.49
CA PRO A 183 -9.86 17.14 5.24
C PRO A 183 -10.74 16.57 6.36
N ALA A 184 -10.93 15.24 6.39
CA ALA A 184 -11.86 14.58 7.30
C ALA A 184 -11.22 14.36 8.69
N HIS A 185 -12.05 14.45 9.74
CA HIS A 185 -11.73 14.18 11.16
C HIS A 185 -10.24 14.40 11.55
N ILE A 186 -9.76 15.63 11.38
CA ILE A 186 -8.33 15.98 11.19
C ILE A 186 -7.36 15.57 12.31
N TRP A 187 -7.85 15.09 13.45
CA TRP A 187 -7.03 14.69 14.60
C TRP A 187 -6.92 13.19 14.85
N THR A 188 -7.72 12.32 14.20
CA THR A 188 -7.72 10.89 14.54
C THR A 188 -6.31 10.30 14.39
N PRO A 189 -5.74 9.59 15.38
CA PRO A 189 -4.29 9.34 15.42
C PRO A 189 -3.67 8.67 14.19
N TRP A 190 -4.47 7.94 13.41
CA TRP A 190 -4.03 6.99 12.38
C TRP A 190 -4.44 7.33 10.93
N PHE A 191 -5.41 8.23 10.72
CA PHE A 191 -6.10 8.40 9.43
C PHE A 191 -6.51 9.85 9.13
N SER A 192 -5.70 10.82 9.58
CA SER A 192 -6.06 12.23 9.53
C SER A 192 -4.88 13.15 9.22
N ALA A 193 -5.19 14.39 8.85
CA ALA A 193 -4.21 15.37 8.40
C ALA A 193 -3.24 15.83 9.51
N LEU A 194 -3.63 15.82 10.79
CA LEU A 194 -2.81 16.24 11.94
C LEU A 194 -2.62 15.12 13.00
N GLY A 195 -3.10 13.90 12.76
CA GLY A 195 -3.06 12.78 13.71
C GLY A 195 -1.65 12.35 14.14
N SER A 196 -1.50 11.96 15.41
CA SER A 196 -0.22 11.72 16.12
C SER A 196 0.66 10.55 15.62
N LYS A 197 0.27 9.83 14.56
CA LYS A 197 1.06 8.72 13.97
C LYS A 197 1.38 8.92 12.49
N SER A 198 0.47 9.50 11.71
CA SER A 198 0.56 9.60 10.25
C SER A 198 0.42 11.03 9.71
N GLY A 199 -0.08 11.97 10.51
CA GLY A 199 -0.38 13.34 10.12
C GLY A 199 0.84 14.23 9.95
N PHE A 200 0.58 15.42 9.44
CA PHE A 200 1.48 16.56 9.32
C PHE A 200 1.36 17.45 10.57
N ASP A 201 2.20 18.49 10.65
CA ASP A 201 2.11 19.51 11.70
C ASP A 201 1.29 20.74 11.23
N ALA A 202 1.06 20.91 9.92
CA ALA A 202 0.07 21.83 9.36
C ALA A 202 -0.75 21.21 8.22
N ILE A 203 -2.00 21.67 8.06
CA ILE A 203 -2.90 21.25 6.97
C ILE A 203 -2.32 21.60 5.59
N ALA A 204 -1.61 22.73 5.47
CA ALA A 204 -1.02 23.17 4.21
C ALA A 204 0.03 22.19 3.66
N ASP A 205 0.83 21.56 4.53
CA ASP A 205 1.85 20.59 4.12
C ASP A 205 1.24 19.41 3.35
N CYS A 206 0.04 18.97 3.76
CA CYS A 206 -0.68 17.88 3.13
C CYS A 206 -0.99 18.14 1.64
N TYR A 207 -1.34 19.38 1.28
CA TYR A 207 -1.83 19.77 -0.04
C TYR A 207 -0.85 20.64 -0.86
N ALA A 208 0.30 21.02 -0.28
CA ALA A 208 1.39 21.74 -0.94
C ALA A 208 0.94 22.98 -1.74
N ASP A 209 1.20 23.00 -3.05
CA ASP A 209 0.86 24.09 -3.98
C ASP A 209 -0.65 24.36 -4.09
N LEU A 210 -1.49 23.38 -3.77
CA LEU A 210 -2.95 23.49 -3.80
C LEU A 210 -3.58 23.81 -2.43
N ALA A 211 -2.77 24.05 -1.39
CA ALA A 211 -3.25 24.29 -0.02
C ALA A 211 -4.24 25.47 0.11
N ASP A 212 -4.19 26.46 -0.78
CA ASP A 212 -5.12 27.59 -0.77
C ASP A 212 -6.52 27.27 -1.32
N HIS A 213 -6.72 26.08 -1.91
CA HIS A 213 -8.05 25.57 -2.25
C HIS A 213 -8.77 24.91 -1.06
N ILE A 214 -8.06 24.62 0.04
CA ILE A 214 -8.67 24.13 1.28
C ILE A 214 -9.11 25.33 2.13
N PHE A 215 -10.41 25.40 2.43
CA PHE A 215 -11.03 26.50 3.16
C PHE A 215 -11.85 26.07 4.39
N ALA A 216 -12.10 24.77 4.55
CA ALA A 216 -12.77 24.20 5.71
C ALA A 216 -12.11 22.87 6.11
N VAL A 217 -12.25 22.49 7.39
CA VAL A 217 -11.71 21.25 7.95
C VAL A 217 -12.73 20.59 8.89
N GLU A 218 -12.80 19.27 8.89
CA GLU A 218 -13.67 18.53 9.79
C GLU A 218 -12.93 18.18 11.10
N THR A 219 -13.46 18.63 12.24
CA THR A 219 -12.89 18.38 13.58
C THR A 219 -12.92 16.88 13.92
N GLY A 220 -14.10 16.27 13.79
CA GLY A 220 -14.39 14.88 14.11
C GLY A 220 -14.47 14.57 15.60
N LEU A 221 -15.23 13.51 15.88
CA LEU A 221 -15.74 12.92 17.14
C LEU A 221 -14.83 12.82 18.40
N SER A 222 -13.71 13.51 18.49
CA SER A 222 -12.79 13.50 19.65
C SER A 222 -12.12 14.86 19.91
N SER A 223 -12.43 15.88 19.09
CA SER A 223 -12.09 17.29 19.31
C SER A 223 -13.32 18.16 19.07
N ASP A 224 -13.37 19.33 19.69
CA ASP A 224 -14.40 20.33 19.42
C ASP A 224 -13.76 21.67 18.96
N PRO A 225 -14.54 22.68 18.54
CA PRO A 225 -13.98 23.96 18.13
C PRO A 225 -13.16 24.66 19.22
N ALA A 226 -13.51 24.48 20.50
CA ALA A 226 -12.77 25.09 21.62
C ALA A 226 -11.36 24.51 21.77
N MET A 227 -11.18 23.20 21.55
CA MET A 227 -9.88 22.57 21.42
C MET A 227 -9.11 23.09 20.19
N ASN A 228 -9.79 23.20 19.04
CA ASN A 228 -9.17 23.60 17.78
C ASN A 228 -8.73 25.08 17.74
N TRP A 229 -9.47 26.00 18.37
CA TRP A 229 -9.12 27.43 18.44
C TRP A 229 -7.77 27.71 19.13
N ARG A 230 -7.22 26.72 19.86
CA ARG A 230 -5.92 26.80 20.52
C ARG A 230 -4.73 26.68 19.56
N VAL A 231 -4.97 26.38 18.28
CA VAL A 231 -3.98 26.09 17.24
C VAL A 231 -4.09 27.14 16.12
N SER A 232 -3.24 28.17 16.13
CA SER A 232 -3.39 29.33 15.22
C SER A 232 -3.31 28.99 13.73
N SER A 233 -2.65 27.89 13.35
CA SER A 233 -2.57 27.45 11.95
C SER A 233 -3.94 27.04 11.38
N LEU A 234 -4.95 26.82 12.23
CA LEU A 234 -6.32 26.53 11.82
C LEU A 234 -7.20 27.77 11.59
N ASP A 235 -6.80 28.97 12.01
CA ASP A 235 -7.60 30.21 11.89
C ASP A 235 -8.05 30.52 10.44
N ARG A 236 -7.31 30.02 9.44
CA ARG A 236 -7.60 30.22 8.01
C ARG A 236 -8.65 29.26 7.43
N TYR A 237 -9.17 28.31 8.21
CA TYR A 237 -10.16 27.33 7.77
C TYR A 237 -11.43 27.46 8.63
N GLN A 238 -12.60 27.31 8.01
CA GLN A 238 -13.84 27.14 8.79
C GLN A 238 -13.89 25.74 9.39
N LEU A 239 -14.14 25.66 10.70
CA LEU A 239 -14.36 24.38 11.38
C LEU A 239 -15.79 23.89 11.09
N VAL A 240 -15.89 22.67 10.58
CA VAL A 240 -17.17 21.98 10.35
C VAL A 240 -17.20 20.66 11.11
N SER A 241 -18.40 20.19 11.45
CA SER A 241 -18.62 18.95 12.21
C SER A 241 -19.75 18.15 11.59
N ASN A 242 -19.60 16.83 11.49
CA ASN A 242 -20.56 15.92 10.87
C ASN A 242 -20.50 14.54 11.54
N SER A 243 -21.54 13.75 11.34
CA SER A 243 -21.76 12.56 12.16
C SER A 243 -20.86 11.34 11.89
N ASP A 244 -20.11 11.25 10.79
CA ASP A 244 -19.45 9.99 10.38
C ASP A 244 -20.46 8.80 10.46
N ALA A 245 -21.63 8.95 9.83
CA ALA A 245 -22.76 8.05 10.08
C ALA A 245 -22.57 6.64 9.51
N HIS A 246 -21.96 5.77 10.31
CA HIS A 246 -21.88 4.32 10.08
C HIS A 246 -23.22 3.58 10.28
N SER A 247 -24.27 4.24 10.79
CA SER A 247 -25.64 3.70 10.87
C SER A 247 -26.69 4.81 11.00
N PRO A 248 -27.94 4.63 10.53
CA PRO A 248 -28.94 5.70 10.53
C PRO A 248 -29.26 6.34 11.90
N PRO A 249 -29.26 5.62 13.05
CA PRO A 249 -29.47 6.25 14.36
C PRO A 249 -28.36 7.21 14.81
N ALA A 250 -27.18 7.14 14.18
CA ALA A 250 -26.01 7.98 14.48
C ALA A 250 -26.01 9.33 13.74
N LEU A 251 -26.92 9.54 12.79
CA LEU A 251 -27.09 10.84 12.13
C LEU A 251 -27.32 11.96 13.16
N ALA A 252 -26.72 13.12 12.90
CA ALA A 252 -26.72 14.30 13.75
C ALA A 252 -26.30 14.06 15.21
N ARG A 253 -25.35 13.13 15.45
CA ARG A 253 -24.53 13.17 16.67
C ARG A 253 -23.61 14.40 16.65
N GLU A 254 -23.05 14.68 15.48
CA GLU A 254 -22.38 15.94 15.14
C GLU A 254 -22.97 16.45 13.82
N ALA A 255 -23.07 17.76 13.65
CA ALA A 255 -23.67 18.39 12.47
C ALA A 255 -23.26 19.87 12.36
N THR A 256 -23.32 20.43 11.14
CA THR A 256 -23.02 21.84 10.88
C THR A 256 -24.33 22.62 10.65
N VAL A 257 -24.40 23.85 11.16
CA VAL A 257 -25.59 24.70 11.09
C VAL A 257 -25.34 25.88 10.15
N PHE A 258 -26.19 26.00 9.13
CA PHE A 258 -26.11 27.04 8.10
C PHE A 258 -27.31 28.00 8.18
N ALA A 259 -27.07 29.27 7.93
CA ALA A 259 -28.04 30.35 7.85
C ALA A 259 -27.97 30.99 6.45
N THR A 260 -28.21 30.17 5.44
CA THR A 260 -28.15 30.50 4.00
C THR A 260 -29.44 30.10 3.29
N ASP A 261 -29.51 30.35 1.98
CA ASP A 261 -30.36 29.55 1.10
C ASP A 261 -29.95 28.06 1.15
N LEU A 262 -30.92 27.16 0.92
CA LEU A 262 -30.70 25.72 0.90
C LEU A 262 -30.21 25.31 -0.50
N ASP A 263 -28.92 25.54 -0.76
CA ASP A 263 -28.29 25.47 -2.08
C ASP A 263 -26.82 25.02 -1.95
N TYR A 264 -26.29 24.27 -2.94
CA TYR A 264 -24.92 23.74 -2.89
C TYR A 264 -23.85 24.84 -2.84
N PHE A 265 -24.01 25.86 -3.67
CA PHE A 265 -23.06 26.97 -3.83
C PHE A 265 -23.14 27.90 -2.62
N ALA A 266 -24.33 28.12 -2.07
CA ALA A 266 -24.52 28.88 -0.83
C ALA A 266 -23.86 28.19 0.38
N VAL A 267 -24.01 26.87 0.53
CA VAL A 267 -23.34 26.09 1.59
C VAL A 267 -21.82 26.08 1.39
N ARG A 268 -21.34 25.90 0.16
CA ARG A 268 -19.91 25.98 -0.18
C ARG A 268 -19.33 27.36 0.13
N GLU A 269 -20.01 28.44 -0.23
CA GLU A 269 -19.55 29.81 0.04
C GLU A 269 -19.55 30.14 1.53
N ALA A 270 -20.53 29.64 2.30
CA ALA A 270 -20.54 29.74 3.76
C ALA A 270 -19.39 28.95 4.41
N MET A 271 -19.04 27.77 3.90
CA MET A 271 -17.83 27.06 4.31
C MET A 271 -16.54 27.79 3.91
N ARG A 272 -16.54 28.53 2.78
CA ARG A 272 -15.35 29.23 2.26
C ARG A 272 -15.08 30.57 2.94
N THR A 273 -16.12 31.28 3.35
CA THR A 273 -16.05 32.64 3.91
C THR A 273 -16.39 32.71 5.40
N GLY A 274 -17.15 31.74 5.90
CA GLY A 274 -17.83 31.82 7.19
C GLY A 274 -19.14 32.64 7.17
N ASP A 275 -19.45 33.39 6.11
CA ASP A 275 -20.69 34.16 6.05
C ASP A 275 -21.88 33.24 5.74
N GLY A 276 -22.82 33.16 6.67
CA GLY A 276 -23.87 32.14 6.67
C GLY A 276 -23.51 30.84 7.42
N LEU A 277 -22.26 30.68 7.89
CA LEU A 277 -21.91 29.62 8.84
C LEU A 277 -22.35 30.06 10.25
N HIS A 278 -23.40 29.43 10.79
CA HIS A 278 -23.99 29.79 12.08
C HIS A 278 -23.23 29.14 13.25
N GLY A 279 -22.83 27.88 13.08
CA GLY A 279 -22.18 27.12 14.14
C GLY A 279 -22.19 25.61 13.91
N THR A 280 -21.80 24.87 14.93
CA THR A 280 -21.75 23.41 14.94
C THR A 280 -22.54 22.83 16.13
N ILE A 281 -23.03 21.61 15.92
CA ILE A 281 -23.59 20.72 16.92
C ILE A 281 -22.53 19.64 17.14
N GLU A 282 -22.07 19.48 18.38
CA GLU A 282 -20.96 18.58 18.74
C GLU A 282 -21.45 17.50 19.70
N PHE A 283 -20.75 16.36 19.75
CA PHE A 283 -20.68 15.60 20.99
C PHE A 283 -19.72 16.29 21.96
N PHE A 284 -19.78 15.93 23.25
CA PHE A 284 -18.66 16.26 24.12
C PHE A 284 -17.43 15.50 23.60
N PRO A 285 -16.28 16.15 23.36
CA PRO A 285 -15.13 15.49 22.75
C PRO A 285 -14.61 14.34 23.61
N GLU A 286 -14.89 14.35 24.92
CA GLU A 286 -14.66 13.25 25.84
C GLU A 286 -15.44 11.97 25.52
N GLU A 287 -16.56 11.98 24.80
CA GLU A 287 -17.18 10.74 24.30
C GLU A 287 -16.29 10.05 23.26
N GLY A 288 -15.39 10.79 22.63
CA GLY A 288 -14.50 10.33 21.58
C GLY A 288 -13.58 9.19 21.97
N LYS A 289 -13.60 8.12 21.13
CA LYS A 289 -12.77 6.91 21.26
C LYS A 289 -11.28 7.13 21.55
N TYR A 290 -10.74 8.25 21.09
CA TYR A 290 -9.31 8.56 21.17
C TYR A 290 -9.08 9.94 21.78
N HIS A 291 -9.99 10.45 22.61
CA HIS A 291 -9.86 11.79 23.20
C HIS A 291 -8.63 11.87 24.12
N ALA A 292 -8.60 11.03 25.17
CA ALA A 292 -7.51 10.95 26.13
C ALA A 292 -6.45 9.91 25.74
N ASP A 293 -5.25 10.04 26.32
CA ASP A 293 -4.19 9.05 26.16
C ASP A 293 -4.53 7.75 26.90
N GLY A 294 -4.05 6.62 26.40
CA GLY A 294 -4.19 5.40 27.21
C GLY A 294 -3.73 4.08 26.61
N HIS A 295 -4.10 3.02 27.32
CA HIS A 295 -3.86 1.63 26.95
C HIS A 295 -4.97 0.75 27.55
N ARG A 296 -5.95 0.40 26.70
CA ARG A 296 -7.20 -0.30 26.99
C ARG A 296 -6.99 -1.57 27.80
N ASN A 297 -5.99 -2.36 27.41
CA ASN A 297 -5.66 -3.64 28.03
C ASN A 297 -5.17 -3.52 29.50
N CYS A 298 -4.86 -2.32 29.98
CA CYS A 298 -4.51 -2.04 31.38
C CYS A 298 -5.52 -1.12 32.10
N GLY A 299 -6.55 -0.63 31.41
CA GLY A 299 -7.46 0.40 31.94
C GLY A 299 -6.73 1.70 32.29
N VAL A 300 -5.65 2.04 31.57
CA VAL A 300 -4.93 3.30 31.74
C VAL A 300 -5.55 4.33 30.79
N ASN A 301 -6.08 5.40 31.37
CA ASN A 301 -6.73 6.53 30.72
C ASN A 301 -6.21 7.79 31.42
N TRP A 302 -5.53 8.66 30.69
CA TRP A 302 -4.63 9.68 31.24
C TRP A 302 -4.72 11.03 30.52
N GLN A 303 -4.48 12.08 31.30
CA GLN A 303 -4.29 13.44 30.80
C GLN A 303 -2.87 13.62 30.22
N PRO A 304 -2.67 14.55 29.26
CA PRO A 304 -1.42 14.70 28.51
C PRO A 304 -0.16 14.90 29.38
N GLU A 305 -0.26 15.57 30.53
CA GLU A 305 0.86 15.76 31.47
C GLU A 305 1.31 14.44 32.10
N GLN A 306 0.37 13.53 32.38
CA GLN A 306 0.65 12.23 32.99
C GLN A 306 1.44 11.34 32.01
N THR A 307 1.02 11.34 30.75
CA THR A 307 1.71 10.66 29.64
C THR A 307 3.10 11.23 29.39
N ARG A 308 3.25 12.56 29.37
CA ARG A 308 4.56 13.23 29.24
C ARG A 308 5.48 12.88 30.41
N ALA A 309 4.98 12.94 31.65
CA ALA A 309 5.75 12.55 32.84
C ALA A 309 6.17 11.06 32.84
N ALA A 310 5.39 10.19 32.19
CA ALA A 310 5.68 8.77 32.03
C ALA A 310 6.49 8.43 30.75
N GLY A 311 6.91 9.43 29.97
CA GLY A 311 7.67 9.21 28.73
C GLY A 311 6.90 8.42 27.66
N GLY A 312 5.57 8.60 27.59
CA GLY A 312 4.72 7.94 26.59
C GLY A 312 4.47 6.45 26.84
N ARG A 313 4.75 5.92 28.04
CA ARG A 313 4.67 4.48 28.35
C ARG A 313 3.65 4.14 29.44
N CYS A 314 2.98 3.00 29.26
CA CYS A 314 2.02 2.46 30.21
C CYS A 314 2.72 2.00 31.50
N PRO A 315 2.30 2.49 32.69
CA PRO A 315 2.96 2.20 33.97
C PRO A 315 2.79 0.74 34.42
N GLN A 316 1.82 0.00 33.88
CA GLN A 316 1.55 -1.39 34.25
C GLN A 316 2.31 -2.41 33.40
N CYS A 317 2.70 -2.08 32.17
CA CYS A 317 3.28 -3.05 31.23
C CYS A 317 4.47 -2.55 30.39
N GLY A 318 4.85 -1.27 30.48
CA GLY A 318 6.01 -0.70 29.77
C GLY A 318 5.85 -0.52 28.25
N LYS A 319 4.77 -1.03 27.65
CA LYS A 319 4.38 -0.73 26.25
C LYS A 319 4.10 0.77 26.06
N PRO A 320 4.25 1.31 24.84
CA PRO A 320 3.78 2.65 24.52
C PRO A 320 2.28 2.80 24.79
N LEU A 321 1.86 4.04 25.08
CA LEU A 321 0.46 4.45 25.11
C LEU A 321 -0.01 4.80 23.68
N THR A 322 -1.30 4.64 23.43
CA THR A 322 -1.98 5.31 22.33
C THR A 322 -2.15 6.78 22.72
N ILE A 323 -1.51 7.68 21.96
CA ILE A 323 -1.59 9.12 22.17
C ILE A 323 -2.91 9.63 21.59
N GLY A 324 -3.72 10.25 22.44
CA GLY A 324 -5.03 10.76 22.11
C GLY A 324 -5.01 12.12 21.41
N VAL A 325 -6.19 12.54 20.98
CA VAL A 325 -6.45 13.80 20.30
C VAL A 325 -6.13 14.99 21.20
N LEU A 326 -6.47 14.94 22.50
CA LEU A 326 -6.18 16.02 23.43
C LEU A 326 -4.67 16.31 23.54
N SER A 327 -3.84 15.27 23.61
CA SER A 327 -2.37 15.39 23.64
C SER A 327 -1.79 15.93 22.34
N ARG A 328 -2.35 15.54 21.18
CA ARG A 328 -1.89 16.04 19.87
C ARG A 328 -2.34 17.47 19.59
N VAL A 329 -3.53 17.87 20.06
CA VAL A 329 -3.96 19.27 20.06
C VAL A 329 -3.05 20.10 20.96
N GLU A 330 -2.72 19.64 22.17
CA GLU A 330 -1.82 20.37 23.07
C GLU A 330 -0.38 20.47 22.51
N GLU A 331 0.09 19.46 21.78
CA GLU A 331 1.40 19.48 21.10
C GLU A 331 1.50 20.58 20.02
N LEU A 332 0.40 20.84 19.28
CA LEU A 332 0.33 21.87 18.23
C LEU A 332 -0.25 23.22 18.71
N ALA A 333 -0.72 23.32 19.96
CA ALA A 333 -1.37 24.52 20.48
C ALA A 333 -0.36 25.62 20.84
N ASP A 334 -0.49 26.78 20.19
CA ASP A 334 0.27 28.00 20.49
C ASP A 334 -0.46 28.93 21.48
N ARG A 335 -1.70 28.60 21.85
CA ARG A 335 -2.60 29.41 22.69
C ARG A 335 -3.04 28.67 23.96
N PRO A 336 -3.35 29.41 25.06
CA PRO A 336 -3.82 28.83 26.31
C PRO A 336 -5.18 28.15 26.16
N ASP A 337 -5.47 27.21 27.06
CA ASP A 337 -6.79 26.58 27.14
C ASP A 337 -7.90 27.60 27.47
N GLY A 338 -9.09 27.37 26.90
CA GLY A 338 -10.21 28.32 27.01
C GLY A 338 -10.09 29.60 26.17
N PHE A 339 -9.13 29.68 25.24
CA PHE A 339 -9.07 30.78 24.25
C PHE A 339 -10.27 30.76 23.30
N VAL A 340 -10.90 31.92 23.07
CA VAL A 340 -12.04 32.08 22.16
C VAL A 340 -11.73 33.18 21.13
N PRO A 341 -11.70 32.87 19.82
CA PRO A 341 -11.48 33.85 18.76
C PRO A 341 -12.60 34.90 18.67
N ALA A 342 -12.29 36.10 18.20
CA ALA A 342 -13.27 37.18 18.00
C ALA A 342 -14.36 36.86 16.95
N HIS A 343 -14.16 35.82 16.13
CA HIS A 343 -15.09 35.34 15.10
C HIS A 343 -15.56 33.90 15.36
N ALA A 344 -15.47 33.44 16.62
CA ALA A 344 -15.97 32.12 17.03
C ALA A 344 -17.45 31.95 16.67
N ARG A 345 -17.78 30.82 16.03
CA ARG A 345 -19.17 30.44 15.70
C ARG A 345 -19.82 29.76 16.90
N GLN A 346 -21.16 29.63 16.89
CA GLN A 346 -21.85 28.96 17.99
C GLN A 346 -21.44 27.48 18.04
N VAL A 347 -21.12 26.98 19.24
CA VAL A 347 -20.87 25.55 19.50
C VAL A 347 -21.98 25.05 20.41
N THR A 348 -22.58 23.90 20.08
CA THR A 348 -23.69 23.32 20.85
C THR A 348 -23.40 21.85 21.15
N HIS A 349 -22.79 21.56 22.30
CA HIS A 349 -22.55 20.19 22.75
C HIS A 349 -23.85 19.50 23.16
N LEU A 350 -24.11 18.31 22.63
CA LEU A 350 -25.27 17.48 22.92
C LEU A 350 -24.86 16.11 23.47
N VAL A 351 -25.75 15.55 24.28
CA VAL A 351 -25.81 14.10 24.55
C VAL A 351 -27.03 13.57 23.79
N ALA A 352 -26.88 12.45 23.09
CA ALA A 352 -27.98 11.91 22.27
C ALA A 352 -29.20 11.54 23.16
N LEU A 353 -30.41 11.95 22.75
CA LEU A 353 -31.65 11.73 23.50
C LEU A 353 -31.87 10.26 23.95
N PRO A 354 -31.50 9.21 23.18
CA PRO A 354 -31.57 7.82 23.66
C PRO A 354 -30.69 7.53 24.88
N GLU A 355 -29.52 8.15 25.00
CA GLU A 355 -28.62 7.99 26.16
C GLU A 355 -29.21 8.67 27.40
N ILE A 356 -29.75 9.89 27.25
CA ILE A 356 -30.43 10.63 28.34
C ILE A 356 -31.62 9.83 28.89
N VAL A 357 -32.49 9.33 27.99
CA VAL A 357 -33.64 8.53 28.38
C VAL A 357 -33.21 7.19 28.97
N GLY A 358 -32.09 6.62 28.49
CA GLY A 358 -31.46 5.43 29.07
C GLY A 358 -30.96 5.64 30.49
N GLU A 359 -30.21 6.72 30.73
CA GLU A 359 -29.68 7.11 32.05
C GLU A 359 -30.81 7.25 33.07
N ILE A 360 -31.84 8.06 32.75
CA ILE A 360 -33.01 8.31 33.62
C ILE A 360 -33.74 7.01 33.99
N ASN A 361 -33.81 6.04 33.07
CA ASN A 361 -34.54 4.79 33.26
C ASN A 361 -33.66 3.62 33.72
N GLY A 362 -32.36 3.82 33.94
CA GLY A 362 -31.42 2.78 34.35
C GLY A 362 -31.22 1.64 33.33
N VAL A 363 -31.47 1.90 32.04
CA VAL A 363 -31.45 0.90 30.96
C VAL A 363 -30.63 1.36 29.77
N GLY A 364 -30.17 0.43 28.94
CA GLY A 364 -29.40 0.77 27.75
C GLY A 364 -30.20 1.62 26.73
N PRO A 365 -29.52 2.52 25.98
CA PRO A 365 -30.12 3.43 24.99
C PRO A 365 -30.83 2.70 23.83
N LYS A 366 -30.46 1.44 23.59
CA LYS A 366 -31.03 0.56 22.55
C LYS A 366 -32.12 -0.38 23.09
N SER A 367 -32.68 -0.07 24.26
CA SER A 367 -33.76 -0.86 24.87
C SER A 367 -35.14 -0.46 24.34
N LYS A 368 -36.08 -1.41 24.33
CA LYS A 368 -37.48 -1.15 23.91
C LYS A 368 -38.19 -0.10 24.79
N THR A 369 -37.77 0.05 26.04
CA THR A 369 -38.26 1.10 26.95
C THR A 369 -37.87 2.48 26.44
N VAL A 370 -36.58 2.67 26.11
CA VAL A 370 -36.06 3.91 25.52
C VAL A 370 -36.70 4.17 24.15
N GLU A 371 -36.80 3.16 23.29
CA GLU A 371 -37.47 3.27 21.99
C GLU A 371 -38.93 3.74 22.13
N GLY A 372 -39.69 3.16 23.07
CA GLY A 372 -41.07 3.57 23.36
C GLY A 372 -41.18 5.02 23.82
N HIS A 373 -40.35 5.43 24.79
CA HIS A 373 -40.30 6.80 25.30
C HIS A 373 -39.92 7.80 24.19
N LEU A 374 -38.90 7.50 23.39
CA LEU A 374 -38.49 8.34 22.26
C LEU A 374 -39.62 8.50 21.24
N ASN A 375 -40.33 7.42 20.89
CA ASN A 375 -41.42 7.47 19.93
C ASN A 375 -42.59 8.33 20.45
N THR A 376 -42.89 8.30 21.76
CA THR A 376 -43.86 9.21 22.41
C THR A 376 -43.39 10.66 22.38
N LEU A 377 -42.14 10.92 22.78
CA LEU A 377 -41.55 12.27 22.81
C LEU A 377 -41.54 12.92 21.42
N VAL A 378 -41.04 12.19 20.41
CA VAL A 378 -40.95 12.68 19.03
C VAL A 378 -42.34 12.88 18.41
N ALA A 379 -43.32 12.02 18.71
CA ALA A 379 -44.69 12.20 18.21
C ALA A 379 -45.38 13.45 18.79
N ALA A 380 -45.09 13.81 20.04
CA ALA A 380 -45.69 14.95 20.71
C ALA A 380 -44.93 16.27 20.46
N LEU A 381 -43.61 16.28 20.61
CA LEU A 381 -42.80 17.50 20.77
C LEU A 381 -42.10 18.00 19.49
N GLY A 382 -41.75 17.12 18.54
CA GLY A 382 -40.97 17.49 17.36
C GLY A 382 -39.77 16.56 17.14
N SER A 383 -38.72 17.06 16.50
CA SER A 383 -37.53 16.25 16.22
C SER A 383 -36.64 16.05 17.44
N GLU A 384 -35.73 15.06 17.41
CA GLU A 384 -34.80 14.81 18.52
C GLU A 384 -33.91 16.03 18.82
N LEU A 385 -33.46 16.78 17.80
CA LEU A 385 -32.70 18.02 17.97
C LEU A 385 -33.57 19.17 18.53
N ASP A 386 -34.83 19.32 18.10
CA ASP A 386 -35.75 20.31 18.69
C ASP A 386 -35.93 20.06 20.18
N ILE A 387 -36.11 18.80 20.58
CA ILE A 387 -36.29 18.40 21.98
C ILE A 387 -35.03 18.74 22.79
N LEU A 388 -33.85 18.45 22.26
CA LEU A 388 -32.57 18.73 22.94
C LEU A 388 -32.25 20.23 23.03
N THR A 389 -32.57 21.04 22.01
CA THR A 389 -32.08 22.43 21.87
C THR A 389 -33.12 23.52 22.13
N THR A 390 -34.26 23.52 21.41
CA THR A 390 -35.18 24.66 21.33
C THR A 390 -36.48 24.49 22.13
N THR A 391 -36.94 23.24 22.32
CA THR A 391 -38.24 22.95 22.95
C THR A 391 -38.28 23.47 24.40
N PRO A 392 -39.33 24.19 24.82
CA PRO A 392 -39.49 24.65 26.20
C PRO A 392 -39.45 23.52 27.24
N LEU A 393 -38.73 23.71 28.35
CA LEU A 393 -38.51 22.66 29.35
C LEU A 393 -39.80 22.22 30.05
N ASP A 394 -40.79 23.11 30.17
CA ASP A 394 -42.12 22.81 30.72
C ASP A 394 -42.92 21.87 29.80
N ALA A 395 -42.83 22.03 28.48
CA ALA A 395 -43.43 21.12 27.51
C ALA A 395 -42.75 19.73 27.51
N ILE A 396 -41.43 19.71 27.73
CA ILE A 396 -40.67 18.47 27.95
C ILE A 396 -41.14 17.80 29.25
N GLY A 397 -41.25 18.53 30.35
CA GLY A 397 -41.71 18.01 31.65
C GLY A 397 -43.11 17.40 31.60
N GLN A 398 -44.05 18.09 30.93
CA GLN A 398 -45.41 17.61 30.70
C GLN A 398 -45.50 16.29 29.90
N THR A 399 -44.48 15.99 29.07
CA THR A 399 -44.52 14.85 28.13
C THR A 399 -43.61 13.68 28.56
N GLY A 400 -42.41 13.99 29.05
CA GLY A 400 -41.38 13.02 29.44
C GLY A 400 -41.05 13.01 30.93
N GLY A 401 -41.72 13.83 31.74
CA GLY A 401 -41.50 13.96 33.17
C GLY A 401 -40.38 14.93 33.55
N GLU A 402 -40.45 15.45 34.78
CA GLU A 402 -39.53 16.46 35.33
C GLU A 402 -38.05 16.06 35.25
N LEU A 403 -37.73 14.76 35.40
CA LEU A 403 -36.35 14.29 35.27
C LEU A 403 -35.78 14.49 33.86
N LEU A 404 -36.59 14.38 32.80
CA LEU A 404 -36.13 14.66 31.44
C LEU A 404 -35.99 16.16 31.18
N ALA A 405 -36.89 16.97 31.75
CA ALA A 405 -36.80 18.43 31.67
C ALA A 405 -35.54 18.97 32.36
N GLU A 406 -35.21 18.47 33.56
CA GLU A 406 -33.98 18.84 34.26
C GLU A 406 -32.73 18.25 33.59
N ALA A 407 -32.79 17.03 33.03
CA ALA A 407 -31.66 16.47 32.28
C ALA A 407 -31.29 17.34 31.06
N ILE A 408 -32.28 17.72 30.25
CA ILE A 408 -32.09 18.61 29.11
C ILE A 408 -31.76 20.04 29.57
N GLY A 409 -32.29 20.47 30.72
CA GLY A 409 -31.90 21.70 31.39
C GLY A 409 -30.41 21.75 31.75
N ARG A 410 -29.87 20.69 32.37
CA ARG A 410 -28.44 20.54 32.69
C ARG A 410 -27.59 20.53 31.42
N LEU A 411 -27.99 19.76 30.41
CA LEU A 411 -27.30 19.70 29.13
C LEU A 411 -27.16 21.10 28.49
N ARG A 412 -28.26 21.86 28.41
CA ARG A 412 -28.26 23.24 27.87
C ARG A 412 -27.46 24.25 28.73
N ARG A 413 -27.10 23.90 29.97
CA ARG A 413 -26.21 24.67 30.86
C ARG A 413 -24.76 24.16 30.85
N GLY A 414 -24.46 23.08 30.14
CA GLY A 414 -23.15 22.41 30.15
C GLY A 414 -22.85 21.63 31.45
N GLU A 415 -23.85 21.42 32.31
CA GLU A 415 -23.74 20.78 33.63
C GLU A 415 -23.65 19.25 33.52
N VAL A 416 -22.56 18.76 32.94
CA VAL A 416 -22.36 17.35 32.61
C VAL A 416 -21.16 16.74 33.34
N ARG A 417 -21.25 15.45 33.69
CA ARG A 417 -20.14 14.66 34.23
C ARG A 417 -19.47 13.87 33.12
N ARG A 418 -18.14 13.97 33.01
CA ARG A 418 -17.38 13.45 31.87
C ARG A 418 -16.44 12.31 32.26
N THR A 419 -16.46 11.22 31.50
CA THR A 419 -15.49 10.12 31.57
C THR A 419 -14.89 9.97 30.17
N PRO A 420 -13.63 10.39 29.93
CA PRO A 420 -13.09 10.46 28.58
C PRO A 420 -12.85 9.09 27.95
N GLY A 421 -13.12 8.98 26.65
CA GLY A 421 -12.74 7.86 25.81
C GLY A 421 -11.24 7.85 25.52
N TYR A 422 -10.70 6.66 25.33
CA TYR A 422 -9.26 6.40 25.26
C TYR A 422 -8.99 5.09 24.51
N ASP A 423 -7.91 5.04 23.74
CA ASP A 423 -7.41 3.83 23.06
C ASP A 423 -8.52 2.98 22.37
N GLY A 424 -9.50 3.63 21.74
CA GLY A 424 -10.59 3.00 20.98
C GLY A 424 -11.87 2.68 21.78
N GLU A 425 -11.90 2.91 23.10
CA GLU A 425 -13.14 2.88 23.89
C GLU A 425 -13.81 4.26 23.90
N TYR A 426 -15.08 4.32 23.52
CA TYR A 426 -15.90 5.53 23.68
C TYR A 426 -15.97 5.94 25.17
N GLY A 427 -15.98 7.24 25.42
CA GLY A 427 -16.23 7.81 26.74
C GLY A 427 -17.70 7.71 27.15
N VAL A 428 -18.02 8.32 28.29
CA VAL A 428 -19.38 8.38 28.83
C VAL A 428 -19.63 9.75 29.46
N ILE A 429 -20.64 10.47 28.94
CA ILE A 429 -21.22 11.64 29.58
C ILE A 429 -22.42 11.21 30.44
N ARG A 430 -22.64 11.89 31.57
CA ARG A 430 -23.78 11.67 32.47
C ARG A 430 -24.34 12.98 32.97
N LEU A 431 -25.67 13.04 33.10
CA LEU A 431 -26.40 14.22 33.58
C LEU A 431 -26.73 14.13 35.07
N PHE A 432 -26.65 12.95 35.69
CA PHE A 432 -26.94 12.75 37.12
C PHE A 432 -25.84 12.02 37.89
N ASP A 433 -25.81 12.23 39.21
CA ASP A 433 -25.25 11.22 40.11
C ASP A 433 -26.17 9.98 40.15
N PRO A 434 -25.64 8.75 40.14
CA PRO A 434 -26.43 7.56 40.44
C PRO A 434 -27.23 7.64 41.76
N ALA A 435 -26.76 8.42 42.74
CA ALA A 435 -27.47 8.66 44.00
C ALA A 435 -28.61 9.68 43.92
N GLU A 436 -28.74 10.45 42.83
CA GLU A 436 -29.87 11.37 42.59
C GLU A 436 -31.09 10.60 42.06
N LEU A 437 -30.90 9.82 40.98
CA LEU A 437 -31.97 9.04 40.34
C LEU A 437 -32.68 8.08 41.31
N ASN A 438 -31.91 7.46 42.22
CA ASN A 438 -32.43 6.56 43.25
C ASN A 438 -33.35 7.23 44.31
N ARG A 439 -33.43 8.56 44.38
CA ARG A 439 -34.27 9.27 45.37
C ARG A 439 -35.67 9.62 44.86
N GLY A 440 -35.89 9.63 43.54
CA GLY A 440 -37.17 10.02 42.94
C GLY A 440 -38.33 9.03 43.17
N GLY A 441 -38.06 7.81 43.63
CA GLY A 441 -39.05 6.74 43.71
C GLY A 441 -39.93 6.72 44.98
N GLN A 442 -39.65 7.51 46.01
CA GLN A 442 -40.38 7.44 47.29
C GLN A 442 -41.65 8.30 47.33
N ALA A 443 -42.66 7.92 46.55
CA ALA A 443 -44.04 8.20 46.90
C ALA A 443 -44.42 7.43 48.18
N GLN A 444 -45.20 8.05 49.07
CA GLN A 444 -45.45 7.52 50.42
C GLN A 444 -46.22 6.19 50.40
N THR A 445 -45.60 5.13 50.92
CA THR A 445 -46.32 3.94 51.43
C THR A 445 -46.08 3.82 52.94
N LEU A 446 -47.14 3.89 53.74
CA LEU A 446 -47.07 3.58 55.17
C LEU A 446 -46.72 2.09 55.33
N PHE A 447 -45.49 1.77 55.73
CA PHE A 447 -45.14 0.65 56.64
C PHE A 447 -43.65 0.70 57.01
N ASP A 448 -43.30 1.45 58.07
CA ASP A 448 -41.97 1.40 58.67
C ASP A 448 -41.75 0.08 59.45
N VAL A 449 -40.68 -0.64 59.12
CA VAL A 449 -40.04 -1.61 60.01
C VAL A 449 -38.51 -1.46 59.88
N PRO A 450 -37.79 -1.00 60.91
CA PRO A 450 -36.36 -0.70 60.79
C PRO A 450 -35.47 -1.95 60.85
N VAL A 451 -34.58 -2.10 59.88
CA VAL A 451 -33.51 -3.12 59.88
C VAL A 451 -32.21 -2.49 60.42
N PRO A 452 -31.51 -3.09 61.42
CA PRO A 452 -30.33 -2.47 62.01
C PRO A 452 -29.12 -2.41 61.08
N GLN A 453 -28.39 -1.29 61.12
CA GLN A 453 -27.08 -1.16 60.47
C GLN A 453 -26.05 -2.12 61.11
N GLN A 454 -25.30 -2.85 60.28
CA GLN A 454 -24.10 -3.57 60.73
C GLN A 454 -22.83 -2.77 60.40
N ARG A 455 -21.90 -2.70 61.37
CA ARG A 455 -20.59 -2.05 61.21
C ARG A 455 -19.65 -2.88 60.34
N PRO A 456 -18.69 -2.26 59.63
CA PRO A 456 -17.62 -2.99 58.97
C PRO A 456 -16.68 -3.65 60.00
N PRO A 457 -16.31 -4.93 59.85
CA PRO A 457 -15.23 -5.56 60.60
C PRO A 457 -13.86 -5.08 60.10
N ALA A 458 -12.87 -4.98 61.00
CA ALA A 458 -11.50 -4.60 60.67
C ALA A 458 -10.61 -5.80 60.28
N GLU A 459 -9.43 -5.51 59.69
CA GLU A 459 -8.38 -6.50 59.48
C GLU A 459 -7.86 -7.11 60.80
N PRO A 460 -7.44 -8.38 60.76
CA PRO A 460 -6.37 -8.86 61.63
C PRO A 460 -5.24 -9.58 60.87
N ALA A 461 -4.03 -9.56 61.45
CA ALA A 461 -2.79 -9.90 60.78
C ALA A 461 -2.37 -11.39 60.78
N ARG A 462 -1.34 -11.67 59.98
CA ARG A 462 -0.59 -12.94 59.80
C ARG A 462 -0.37 -13.77 61.07
N ARG A 463 -0.42 -15.12 60.94
CA ARG A 463 0.44 -16.05 61.72
C ARG A 463 0.73 -17.36 60.96
N ARG A 464 1.71 -18.13 61.44
CA ARG A 464 2.33 -19.32 60.80
C ARG A 464 2.20 -20.57 61.70
N ALA A 465 2.34 -21.75 61.07
CA ALA A 465 2.75 -23.05 61.67
C ALA A 465 1.75 -23.76 62.62
N ALA A 466 1.76 -25.09 62.79
CA ALA A 466 2.28 -26.22 61.97
C ALA A 466 1.81 -27.58 62.57
N THR A 467 2.03 -28.70 61.83
CA THR A 467 2.11 -30.12 62.31
C THR A 467 0.86 -30.78 62.94
N ALA A 468 0.64 -32.11 62.90
CA ALA A 468 1.17 -33.22 62.09
C ALA A 468 0.34 -34.53 62.29
N ALA A 469 0.73 -35.60 61.57
CA ALA A 469 0.45 -37.04 61.79
C ALA A 469 -0.93 -37.63 61.39
N ALA A 470 -1.07 -38.93 61.09
CA ALA A 470 -0.18 -39.93 60.44
C ALA A 470 -0.93 -41.28 60.23
N ALA A 471 -0.78 -41.95 59.07
CA ALA A 471 -1.04 -43.40 58.90
C ALA A 471 -0.42 -43.99 57.60
N SER A 472 -0.02 -45.26 57.63
CA SER A 472 0.54 -46.12 56.56
C SER A 472 0.63 -47.57 57.11
N PRO A 473 0.96 -48.65 56.36
CA PRO A 473 1.52 -48.80 54.99
C PRO A 473 0.49 -49.46 54.02
N ALA A 474 0.75 -50.17 52.91
CA ALA A 474 1.93 -50.79 52.27
C ALA A 474 1.67 -50.99 50.74
N LYS A 475 2.52 -51.58 49.87
CA LYS A 475 3.82 -52.30 49.97
C LYS A 475 4.59 -52.18 48.61
N ALA A 476 5.61 -53.03 48.38
CA ALA A 476 6.41 -53.18 47.15
C ALA A 476 6.81 -54.68 46.99
N PRO A 477 7.69 -55.16 46.07
CA PRO A 477 8.42 -54.52 44.94
C PRO A 477 8.15 -55.27 43.59
N ASN A 478 8.93 -55.33 42.49
CA ASN A 478 10.36 -55.20 42.07
C ASN A 478 10.36 -55.06 40.51
N ALA A 479 11.41 -55.04 39.65
CA ALA A 479 12.86 -54.70 39.60
C ALA A 479 13.32 -54.96 38.12
N ALA A 480 14.39 -54.44 37.51
CA ALA A 480 15.43 -53.45 37.86
C ALA A 480 15.60 -52.48 36.64
N LYS A 481 16.74 -52.11 36.01
CA LYS A 481 18.22 -52.31 36.12
C LYS A 481 18.93 -51.14 35.37
N ALA A 482 20.26 -50.98 35.42
CA ALA A 482 20.94 -49.81 34.84
C ALA A 482 22.42 -49.99 34.39
N ALA A 483 22.89 -49.12 33.49
CA ALA A 483 24.29 -48.71 33.25
C ALA A 483 24.26 -47.25 32.70
N LYS A 484 25.02 -46.24 33.16
CA LYS A 484 26.44 -46.05 33.53
C LYS A 484 27.40 -45.74 32.35
N THR A 485 27.78 -44.46 32.26
CA THR A 485 29.10 -43.96 31.79
C THR A 485 29.39 -42.61 32.48
N ALA A 486 30.63 -42.12 32.43
CA ALA A 486 31.12 -41.04 33.30
C ALA A 486 31.88 -39.92 32.55
N LYS A 487 32.15 -38.81 33.24
CA LYS A 487 32.93 -37.67 32.73
C LYS A 487 34.37 -38.06 32.35
N ALA A 488 34.88 -37.45 31.27
CA ALA A 488 36.29 -37.36 30.95
C ALA A 488 36.78 -35.89 31.02
N LYS A 489 38.09 -35.68 30.93
CA LYS A 489 38.80 -34.39 31.05
C LYS A 489 39.50 -34.08 29.71
N PRO A 490 39.62 -32.82 29.26
CA PRO A 490 40.25 -32.51 27.98
C PRO A 490 41.78 -32.70 28.01
N GLU A 491 42.32 -33.06 26.85
CA GLU A 491 43.75 -33.12 26.51
C GLU A 491 44.05 -32.19 25.31
N PRO A 492 45.33 -31.84 25.04
CA PRO A 492 45.66 -30.66 24.22
C PRO A 492 45.45 -30.85 22.70
N ALA A 493 45.30 -29.72 22.01
CA ALA A 493 45.04 -29.68 20.57
C ALA A 493 46.24 -30.18 19.73
N ALA A 494 45.94 -30.95 18.70
CA ALA A 494 46.88 -31.24 17.62
C ALA A 494 47.03 -30.01 16.71
N VAL A 495 48.24 -29.76 16.22
CA VAL A 495 48.52 -28.72 15.23
C VAL A 495 47.88 -29.13 13.89
N PRO A 496 47.08 -28.27 13.22
CA PRO A 496 46.53 -28.60 11.91
C PRO A 496 47.66 -28.73 10.86
N PRO A 497 47.49 -29.57 9.82
CA PRO A 497 48.48 -29.71 8.78
C PRO A 497 48.69 -28.38 8.04
N ILE A 498 49.94 -28.11 7.65
CA ILE A 498 50.29 -26.94 6.84
C ILE A 498 49.49 -27.03 5.52
N PRO A 499 48.77 -25.97 5.11
CA PRO A 499 48.03 -25.98 3.85
C PRO A 499 49.00 -26.14 2.66
N PRO A 500 48.57 -26.73 1.53
CA PRO A 500 49.36 -26.69 0.31
C PRO A 500 49.62 -25.24 -0.12
N PRO A 501 50.72 -24.97 -0.87
CA PRO A 501 50.96 -23.63 -1.41
C PRO A 501 49.79 -23.19 -2.29
N PRO A 502 49.45 -21.89 -2.29
CA PRO A 502 48.29 -21.38 -2.99
C PRO A 502 48.40 -21.60 -4.50
N SER A 503 47.25 -21.82 -5.14
CA SER A 503 47.16 -21.93 -6.60
C SER A 503 47.37 -20.56 -7.25
N PRO A 504 47.99 -20.46 -8.44
CA PRO A 504 48.01 -19.20 -9.20
C PRO A 504 46.62 -18.67 -9.58
N HIS A 505 45.55 -19.45 -9.35
CA HIS A 505 44.16 -19.06 -9.57
C HIS A 505 43.37 -18.78 -8.27
N GLU A 506 44.03 -18.68 -7.10
CA GLU A 506 43.36 -18.23 -5.87
C GLU A 506 43.23 -16.69 -5.83
N PRO A 507 42.10 -16.15 -5.32
CA PRO A 507 41.84 -14.72 -5.37
C PRO A 507 42.82 -13.94 -4.48
N PHE A 508 43.24 -12.77 -4.97
CA PHE A 508 44.12 -11.87 -4.25
C PHE A 508 43.34 -11.18 -3.11
N GLU A 509 43.44 -11.71 -1.88
CA GLU A 509 43.00 -11.02 -0.67
C GLU A 509 44.13 -10.12 -0.14
N PRO A 510 44.10 -8.79 -0.36
CA PRO A 510 45.07 -7.90 0.27
C PRO A 510 44.77 -7.79 1.78
N MET A 511 45.82 -7.83 2.61
CA MET A 511 45.72 -7.57 4.05
C MET A 511 45.45 -6.09 4.37
N LEU A 512 44.30 -5.57 3.96
CA LEU A 512 43.85 -4.19 4.20
C LEU A 512 43.08 -4.06 5.52
N ALA A 513 43.77 -4.29 6.63
CA ALA A 513 43.27 -3.93 7.95
C ALA A 513 43.52 -2.43 8.22
N GLY A 514 42.46 -1.64 8.40
CA GLY A 514 42.55 -0.30 8.99
C GLY A 514 42.57 0.91 8.04
N MET A 515 42.00 0.81 6.84
CA MET A 515 41.71 1.99 6.00
C MET A 515 40.21 2.34 6.03
N GLU A 516 39.81 3.10 7.06
CA GLU A 516 38.50 3.78 7.10
C GLU A 516 38.57 5.14 6.36
N GLU A 517 37.41 5.72 6.07
CA GLU A 517 37.20 6.76 5.07
C GLU A 517 37.69 8.16 5.48
N VAL A 518 38.56 8.80 4.67
CA VAL A 518 38.54 10.27 4.43
C VAL A 518 39.03 10.55 3.00
N GLY A 519 38.15 11.05 2.13
CA GLY A 519 38.50 11.41 0.75
C GLY A 519 37.32 11.95 -0.07
N THR A 520 37.60 12.48 -1.27
CA THR A 520 36.60 13.06 -2.19
C THR A 520 36.74 12.59 -3.64
N GLY A 521 37.53 11.56 -3.91
CA GLY A 521 37.70 10.94 -5.23
C GLY A 521 36.62 9.92 -5.58
N LEU A 522 36.61 9.46 -6.83
CA LEU A 522 35.58 8.52 -7.35
C LEU A 522 35.53 7.19 -6.59
N LEU A 523 36.69 6.74 -6.09
CA LEU A 523 36.84 5.45 -5.41
C LEU A 523 36.64 5.49 -3.90
N ASP A 524 36.50 6.68 -3.29
CA ASP A 524 36.47 6.80 -1.83
C ASP A 524 35.17 6.28 -1.22
N ARG A 525 34.06 6.33 -1.97
CA ARG A 525 32.74 5.83 -1.54
C ARG A 525 32.56 4.31 -1.68
N LEU A 526 33.55 3.58 -2.18
CA LEU A 526 33.53 2.12 -2.36
C LEU A 526 34.19 1.39 -1.18
N ASP A 527 33.78 0.14 -0.91
CA ASP A 527 34.55 -0.71 0.02
C ASP A 527 35.86 -1.22 -0.60
N ALA A 528 36.71 -1.85 0.22
CA ALA A 528 38.03 -2.29 -0.21
C ALA A 528 38.02 -3.23 -1.43
N MET A 529 37.04 -4.14 -1.55
CA MET A 529 36.97 -5.09 -2.67
C MET A 529 36.31 -4.48 -3.90
N GLN A 530 35.28 -3.64 -3.69
CA GLN A 530 34.71 -2.81 -4.77
C GLN A 530 35.77 -1.86 -5.35
N ARG A 531 36.61 -1.27 -4.51
CA ARG A 531 37.73 -0.40 -4.90
C ARG A 531 38.78 -1.16 -5.68
N VAL A 532 39.21 -2.34 -5.22
CA VAL A 532 40.15 -3.22 -5.95
C VAL A 532 39.60 -3.62 -7.33
N ALA A 533 38.31 -3.93 -7.45
CA ALA A 533 37.67 -4.21 -8.73
C ALA A 533 37.62 -2.97 -9.64
N ALA A 534 37.25 -1.80 -9.11
CA ALA A 534 37.15 -0.57 -9.87
C ALA A 534 38.53 -0.07 -10.36
N SER A 535 39.55 -0.10 -9.49
CA SER A 535 40.91 0.37 -9.80
C SER A 535 41.81 -0.68 -10.48
N ALA A 536 41.29 -1.86 -10.84
CA ALA A 536 42.09 -2.90 -11.47
C ALA A 536 42.68 -2.43 -12.82
N PRO A 537 43.97 -2.68 -13.11
CA PRO A 537 44.58 -2.26 -14.38
C PRO A 537 43.99 -3.01 -15.60
N GLY A 538 44.45 -2.65 -16.80
CA GLY A 538 44.04 -3.28 -18.07
C GLY A 538 44.36 -4.78 -18.17
N GLY A 539 43.78 -5.42 -19.19
CA GLY A 539 43.66 -6.87 -19.33
C GLY A 539 42.36 -7.41 -18.71
N PRO A 540 42.07 -8.71 -18.88
CA PRO A 540 40.79 -9.31 -18.50
C PRO A 540 40.54 -9.36 -16.99
N LEU A 541 39.27 -9.24 -16.60
CA LEU A 541 38.82 -9.13 -15.21
C LEU A 541 37.47 -9.84 -15.03
N LEU A 542 37.40 -10.77 -14.07
CA LEU A 542 36.15 -11.39 -13.61
C LEU A 542 35.83 -10.94 -12.18
N ILE A 543 34.66 -10.34 -12.01
CA ILE A 543 34.15 -9.89 -10.72
C ILE A 543 33.00 -10.81 -10.29
N VAL A 544 33.26 -11.69 -9.32
CA VAL A 544 32.25 -12.57 -8.73
C VAL A 544 31.58 -11.83 -7.58
N ALA A 545 30.31 -11.45 -7.74
CA ALA A 545 29.67 -10.46 -6.90
C ALA A 545 28.24 -10.88 -6.52
N GLY A 546 28.05 -11.26 -5.25
CA GLY A 546 26.78 -11.76 -4.74
C GLY A 546 25.60 -10.76 -4.85
N PRO A 547 24.36 -11.22 -4.59
CA PRO A 547 23.21 -10.33 -4.56
C PRO A 547 23.42 -9.24 -3.49
N GLY A 548 23.02 -8.01 -3.80
CA GLY A 548 23.19 -6.86 -2.89
C GLY A 548 24.63 -6.41 -2.63
N THR A 549 25.64 -6.93 -3.34
CA THR A 549 27.06 -6.56 -3.13
C THR A 549 27.53 -5.34 -3.93
N GLY A 550 26.63 -4.73 -4.71
CA GLY A 550 26.90 -3.50 -5.46
C GLY A 550 27.54 -3.72 -6.84
N LYS A 551 27.10 -4.72 -7.62
CA LYS A 551 27.57 -5.00 -8.99
C LYS A 551 27.62 -3.76 -9.88
N THR A 552 26.45 -3.21 -10.20
CA THR A 552 26.28 -2.04 -11.07
C THR A 552 26.98 -0.80 -10.52
N ARG A 553 27.10 -0.66 -9.18
CA ARG A 553 27.90 0.39 -8.54
C ARG A 553 29.39 0.23 -8.83
N THR A 554 29.93 -0.98 -8.68
CA THR A 554 31.33 -1.30 -8.95
C THR A 554 31.65 -1.10 -10.44
N LEU A 555 30.76 -1.53 -11.33
CA LEU A 555 30.93 -1.40 -12.78
C LEU A 555 30.91 0.07 -13.24
N THR A 556 29.95 0.86 -12.75
CA THR A 556 29.85 2.30 -13.06
C THR A 556 31.02 3.11 -12.51
N HIS A 557 31.47 2.83 -11.27
CA HIS A 557 32.65 3.50 -10.72
C HIS A 557 33.94 3.04 -11.42
N ARG A 558 34.02 1.80 -11.95
CA ARG A 558 35.13 1.35 -12.80
C ARG A 558 35.22 2.14 -14.10
N ILE A 559 34.11 2.26 -14.84
CA ILE A 559 34.04 3.03 -16.09
C ILE A 559 34.39 4.50 -15.81
N ALA A 560 33.80 5.10 -14.77
CA ALA A 560 34.08 6.49 -14.41
C ALA A 560 35.55 6.74 -14.03
N TYR A 561 36.16 5.84 -13.23
CA TYR A 561 37.58 5.92 -12.86
C TYR A 561 38.52 5.78 -14.08
N LEU A 562 38.21 4.86 -14.99
CA LEU A 562 38.97 4.70 -16.24
C LEU A 562 38.95 5.98 -17.08
N CYS A 563 37.78 6.61 -17.22
CA CYS A 563 37.64 7.84 -18.00
C CYS A 563 38.29 9.05 -17.31
N ALA A 564 37.94 9.31 -16.05
CA ALA A 564 38.30 10.55 -15.35
C ALA A 564 39.71 10.54 -14.73
N GLU A 565 40.24 9.38 -14.30
CA GLU A 565 41.54 9.29 -13.62
C GLU A 565 42.62 8.62 -14.48
N LEU A 566 42.25 7.71 -15.40
CA LEU A 566 43.20 7.03 -16.30
C LEU A 566 43.18 7.52 -17.76
N ASN A 567 42.39 8.57 -18.07
CA ASN A 567 42.28 9.18 -19.40
C ASN A 567 41.87 8.21 -20.53
N VAL A 568 41.00 7.24 -20.23
CA VAL A 568 40.32 6.44 -21.26
C VAL A 568 39.22 7.29 -21.90
N TYR A 569 39.29 7.50 -23.21
CA TYR A 569 38.23 8.20 -23.94
C TYR A 569 36.91 7.43 -23.84
N PRO A 570 35.78 8.05 -23.45
CA PRO A 570 34.51 7.36 -23.18
C PRO A 570 33.96 6.57 -24.38
N GLU A 571 34.18 7.06 -25.59
CA GLU A 571 33.81 6.38 -26.84
C GLU A 571 34.52 5.04 -27.03
N HIS A 572 35.62 4.79 -26.29
CA HIS A 572 36.30 3.50 -26.22
C HIS A 572 35.71 2.51 -25.20
N CYS A 573 34.63 2.87 -24.50
CA CYS A 573 33.94 2.02 -23.53
C CYS A 573 32.59 1.49 -24.05
N LEU A 574 32.43 0.16 -24.04
CA LEU A 574 31.20 -0.56 -24.32
C LEU A 574 30.71 -1.28 -23.07
N ALA A 575 29.53 -0.93 -22.54
CA ALA A 575 28.89 -1.61 -21.42
C ALA A 575 27.63 -2.36 -21.88
N ILE A 576 27.62 -3.67 -21.68
CA ILE A 576 26.56 -4.58 -22.07
C ILE A 576 25.81 -5.07 -20.82
N THR A 577 24.48 -5.02 -20.87
CA THR A 577 23.60 -5.46 -19.78
C THR A 577 22.45 -6.32 -20.32
N PHE A 578 21.94 -7.26 -19.52
CA PHE A 578 20.91 -8.20 -19.96
C PHE A 578 19.50 -7.59 -20.21
N THR A 579 19.16 -6.45 -19.58
CA THR A 579 17.82 -5.82 -19.72
C THR A 579 17.90 -4.32 -20.06
N ARG A 580 16.86 -3.77 -20.71
CA ARG A 580 16.81 -2.33 -21.06
C ARG A 580 16.87 -1.46 -19.79
N ARG A 581 16.10 -1.81 -18.75
CA ARG A 581 16.18 -1.16 -17.43
C ARG A 581 17.60 -1.16 -16.82
N ALA A 582 18.38 -2.23 -16.97
CA ALA A 582 19.75 -2.25 -16.45
C ALA A 582 20.68 -1.30 -17.22
N ALA A 583 20.51 -1.17 -18.55
CA ALA A 583 21.22 -0.19 -19.35
C ALA A 583 20.85 1.25 -18.97
N GLU A 584 19.55 1.54 -18.77
CA GLU A 584 19.05 2.84 -18.31
C GLU A 584 19.59 3.22 -16.92
N GLU A 585 19.56 2.29 -15.97
CA GLU A 585 20.11 2.50 -14.63
C GLU A 585 21.64 2.71 -14.67
N LEU A 586 22.36 1.97 -15.51
CA LEU A 586 23.80 2.13 -15.70
C LEU A 586 24.12 3.51 -16.31
N ARG A 587 23.39 3.95 -17.35
CA ARG A 587 23.52 5.29 -17.94
C ARG A 587 23.28 6.40 -16.91
N SER A 588 22.18 6.36 -16.17
CA SER A 588 21.86 7.36 -15.15
C SER A 588 22.91 7.41 -14.02
N ARG A 589 23.46 6.25 -13.62
CA ARG A 589 24.57 6.17 -12.67
C ARG A 589 25.89 6.71 -13.23
N LEU A 590 26.14 6.63 -14.54
CA LEU A 590 27.33 7.22 -15.19
C LEU A 590 27.21 8.74 -15.32
N ASP A 591 26.05 9.28 -15.71
CA ASP A 591 25.80 10.72 -15.75
C ASP A 591 26.03 11.36 -14.37
N GLY A 592 25.54 10.73 -13.29
CA GLY A 592 25.82 11.14 -11.91
C GLY A 592 27.30 11.04 -11.46
N LEU A 593 28.22 10.55 -12.29
CA LEU A 593 29.66 10.41 -12.01
C LEU A 593 30.56 11.15 -13.01
N LEU A 594 30.15 11.28 -14.27
CA LEU A 594 30.92 11.89 -15.37
C LEU A 594 30.25 13.16 -15.95
N GLY A 595 28.99 13.42 -15.60
CA GLY A 595 28.17 14.46 -16.24
C GLY A 595 27.92 14.17 -17.73
N PRO A 596 27.82 15.20 -18.60
CA PRO A 596 27.50 15.05 -20.02
C PRO A 596 28.41 14.08 -20.80
N VAL A 597 29.65 13.90 -20.33
CA VAL A 597 30.66 12.97 -20.89
C VAL A 597 30.22 11.49 -20.76
N ALA A 598 29.17 11.19 -19.99
CA ALA A 598 28.54 9.88 -19.93
C ALA A 598 27.77 9.48 -21.20
N GLU A 599 27.32 10.44 -22.03
CA GLU A 599 26.56 10.14 -23.25
C GLU A 599 27.40 9.40 -24.31
N ASP A 600 28.71 9.71 -24.35
CA ASP A 600 29.70 9.10 -25.26
C ASP A 600 30.01 7.62 -24.91
N VAL A 601 29.67 7.15 -23.70
CA VAL A 601 29.83 5.73 -23.32
C VAL A 601 28.76 4.89 -24.01
N THR A 602 29.19 3.87 -24.76
CA THR A 602 28.26 2.97 -25.45
C THR A 602 27.63 1.99 -24.46
N VAL A 603 26.42 2.28 -23.95
CA VAL A 603 25.67 1.37 -23.05
C VAL A 603 24.49 0.72 -23.78
N ALA A 604 24.44 -0.61 -23.81
CA ALA A 604 23.50 -1.38 -24.64
C ALA A 604 23.05 -2.72 -24.00
N THR A 605 22.00 -3.32 -24.56
CA THR A 605 21.77 -4.78 -24.45
C THR A 605 22.39 -5.49 -25.66
N PHE A 606 22.57 -6.82 -25.63
CA PHE A 606 23.04 -7.58 -26.81
C PHE A 606 22.21 -7.30 -28.06
N HIS A 607 20.87 -7.32 -27.95
CA HIS A 607 19.95 -6.98 -29.03
C HIS A 607 20.09 -5.53 -29.52
N SER A 608 20.30 -4.58 -28.61
CA SER A 608 20.49 -3.16 -28.96
C SER A 608 21.84 -2.91 -29.64
N LEU A 609 22.90 -3.58 -29.18
CA LEU A 609 24.24 -3.55 -29.77
C LEU A 609 24.19 -4.17 -31.18
N GLY A 610 23.57 -5.33 -31.32
CA GLY A 610 23.40 -6.01 -32.59
C GLY A 610 22.57 -5.23 -33.61
N LEU A 611 21.48 -4.60 -33.17
CA LEU A 611 20.72 -3.66 -33.99
C LEU A 611 21.58 -2.49 -34.48
N ALA A 612 22.45 -1.92 -33.64
CA ALA A 612 23.38 -0.88 -34.05
C ALA A 612 24.41 -1.38 -35.07
N LEU A 613 25.00 -2.57 -34.84
CA LEU A 613 25.93 -3.23 -35.78
C LEU A 613 25.27 -3.49 -37.15
N LEU A 614 24.01 -3.94 -37.17
CA LEU A 614 23.23 -4.13 -38.41
C LEU A 614 22.87 -2.81 -39.08
N ARG A 615 22.57 -1.73 -38.36
CA ARG A 615 22.31 -0.41 -38.97
C ARG A 615 23.58 0.20 -39.56
N GLU A 616 24.71 0.11 -38.86
CA GLU A 616 26.00 0.59 -39.35
C GLU A 616 26.49 -0.16 -40.60
N ASN A 617 26.12 -1.44 -40.75
CA ASN A 617 26.61 -2.32 -41.81
C ASN A 617 25.50 -2.96 -42.68
N ALA A 618 24.30 -2.37 -42.75
CA ALA A 618 23.10 -2.99 -43.34
C ALA A 618 23.35 -3.62 -44.71
N LYS A 619 24.03 -2.89 -45.61
CA LYS A 619 24.40 -3.37 -46.95
C LYS A 619 25.29 -4.61 -46.94
N ALA A 620 26.17 -4.77 -45.96
CA ALA A 620 27.04 -5.95 -45.83
C ALA A 620 26.27 -7.14 -45.23
N ALA A 621 25.32 -6.88 -44.33
CA ALA A 621 24.36 -7.87 -43.81
C ALA A 621 23.25 -8.26 -44.81
N GLY A 622 23.24 -7.70 -46.03
CA GLY A 622 22.21 -7.97 -47.05
C GLY A 622 20.86 -7.27 -46.79
N LEU A 623 20.80 -6.30 -45.88
CA LEU A 623 19.60 -5.59 -45.44
C LEU A 623 19.49 -4.18 -46.06
N PRO A 624 18.28 -3.66 -46.29
CA PRO A 624 18.08 -2.24 -46.60
C PRO A 624 18.36 -1.36 -45.36
N PRO A 625 18.69 -0.07 -45.52
CA PRO A 625 19.01 0.82 -44.39
C PRO A 625 17.88 0.94 -43.36
N ASP A 626 16.64 0.82 -43.82
CA ASP A 626 15.37 1.06 -43.13
C ASP A 626 14.60 -0.24 -42.77
N PHE A 627 15.28 -1.41 -42.76
CA PHE A 627 14.72 -2.70 -42.34
C PHE A 627 13.95 -2.62 -41.00
N ARG A 628 12.95 -3.47 -40.79
CA ARG A 628 12.18 -3.53 -39.54
C ARG A 628 12.52 -4.79 -38.72
N ILE A 629 12.28 -4.74 -37.42
CA ILE A 629 12.25 -5.93 -36.56
C ILE A 629 10.85 -6.56 -36.70
N ALA A 630 10.79 -7.88 -36.89
CA ALA A 630 9.55 -8.63 -37.05
C ALA A 630 8.71 -8.63 -35.75
N ASP A 631 7.42 -8.29 -35.86
CA ASP A 631 6.44 -8.51 -34.77
C ASP A 631 5.76 -9.89 -34.90
N ASP A 632 5.05 -10.36 -33.87
CA ASP A 632 4.54 -11.74 -33.88
C ASP A 632 3.47 -11.99 -34.96
N THR A 633 2.93 -10.96 -35.61
CA THR A 633 2.11 -11.12 -36.82
C THR A 633 2.98 -11.52 -38.00
N ASP A 634 4.06 -10.76 -38.23
CA ASP A 634 5.05 -11.03 -39.28
C ASP A 634 5.60 -12.46 -39.11
N ARG A 635 5.97 -12.83 -37.87
CA ARG A 635 6.57 -14.14 -37.53
C ARG A 635 5.56 -15.28 -37.61
N ALA A 636 4.33 -15.12 -37.13
CA ALA A 636 3.31 -16.16 -37.21
C ALA A 636 2.89 -16.42 -38.66
N GLN A 637 2.82 -15.39 -39.51
CA GLN A 637 2.58 -15.57 -40.94
C GLN A 637 3.75 -16.31 -41.61
N ALA A 638 4.99 -15.84 -41.45
CA ALA A 638 6.16 -16.48 -42.05
C ALA A 638 6.30 -17.94 -41.59
N ARG A 639 6.00 -18.27 -40.32
CA ARG A 639 6.03 -19.65 -39.82
C ARG A 639 4.87 -20.51 -40.33
N ALA A 640 3.67 -19.93 -40.50
CA ALA A 640 2.54 -20.65 -41.09
C ALA A 640 2.75 -20.99 -42.57
N GLU A 641 3.51 -20.17 -43.30
CA GLU A 641 3.87 -20.40 -44.70
C GLU A 641 5.10 -21.32 -44.86
N ALA A 642 6.11 -21.23 -43.98
CA ALA A 642 7.33 -22.04 -44.01
C ALA A 642 7.20 -23.43 -43.34
N GLY A 643 6.30 -23.59 -42.37
CA GLY A 643 6.21 -24.80 -41.54
C GLY A 643 7.40 -24.94 -40.58
N ASP A 644 8.22 -25.96 -40.79
CA ASP A 644 9.43 -26.26 -39.98
C ASP A 644 10.75 -26.01 -40.73
N ASP A 645 10.71 -25.34 -41.89
CA ASP A 645 11.90 -24.96 -42.65
C ASP A 645 12.38 -23.56 -42.24
N GLU A 646 13.45 -23.50 -41.43
CA GLU A 646 14.04 -22.25 -40.93
C GLU A 646 14.62 -21.37 -42.06
N ALA A 647 15.03 -21.95 -43.19
CA ALA A 647 15.54 -21.18 -44.33
C ALA A 647 14.38 -20.50 -45.06
N ALA A 648 13.30 -21.24 -45.34
CA ALA A 648 12.08 -20.67 -45.90
C ALA A 648 11.44 -19.62 -44.98
N TYR A 649 11.48 -19.82 -43.66
CA TYR A 649 11.05 -18.84 -42.66
C TYR A 649 11.85 -17.53 -42.77
N THR A 650 13.18 -17.63 -42.84
CA THR A 650 14.08 -16.48 -42.97
C THR A 650 13.87 -15.75 -44.30
N ASP A 651 13.74 -16.48 -45.42
CA ASP A 651 13.49 -15.90 -46.75
C ASP A 651 12.15 -15.12 -46.80
N LEU A 652 11.10 -15.59 -46.12
CA LEU A 652 9.79 -14.92 -46.04
C LEU A 652 9.83 -13.63 -45.20
N LEU A 653 10.68 -13.57 -44.17
CA LEU A 653 10.96 -12.33 -43.44
C LEU A 653 11.78 -11.36 -44.33
N ARG A 654 12.83 -11.85 -45.00
CA ARG A 654 13.67 -11.00 -45.87
C ARG A 654 12.93 -10.46 -47.08
N ALA A 655 11.97 -11.19 -47.63
CA ALA A 655 11.09 -10.70 -48.70
C ALA A 655 10.21 -9.50 -48.30
N GLN A 656 10.15 -9.15 -47.00
CA GLN A 656 9.40 -8.03 -46.43
C GLN A 656 10.29 -7.03 -45.68
N ASP A 657 11.62 -7.08 -45.92
CA ASP A 657 12.64 -6.26 -45.27
C ASP A 657 12.66 -6.40 -43.72
N LEU A 658 12.43 -7.63 -43.24
CA LEU A 658 12.36 -7.98 -41.82
C LEU A 658 13.58 -8.76 -41.31
N VAL A 659 13.81 -8.59 -40.00
CA VAL A 659 14.79 -9.32 -39.18
C VAL A 659 14.10 -9.77 -37.88
N ASP A 660 14.26 -11.03 -37.47
CA ASP A 660 13.72 -11.51 -36.19
C ASP A 660 14.52 -10.93 -34.99
N LEU A 661 13.99 -11.02 -33.78
CA LEU A 661 14.67 -10.60 -32.55
C LEU A 661 15.97 -11.37 -32.34
N ASP A 662 15.92 -12.70 -32.52
CA ASP A 662 17.06 -13.60 -32.26
C ASP A 662 18.18 -13.38 -33.31
N GLU A 663 17.81 -12.97 -34.53
CA GLU A 663 18.72 -12.56 -35.59
C GLU A 663 19.52 -11.29 -35.27
N LEU A 664 19.09 -10.47 -34.31
CA LEU A 664 19.88 -9.33 -33.82
C LEU A 664 21.16 -9.77 -33.10
N VAL A 665 21.32 -11.05 -32.72
CA VAL A 665 22.61 -11.57 -32.21
C VAL A 665 23.33 -12.40 -33.29
N THR A 666 22.62 -13.26 -34.01
CA THR A 666 23.26 -14.20 -34.95
C THR A 666 23.75 -13.55 -36.25
N LEU A 667 23.08 -12.52 -36.78
CA LEU A 667 23.53 -11.83 -38.00
C LEU A 667 24.79 -10.96 -37.77
N PRO A 668 24.91 -10.14 -36.70
CA PRO A 668 26.18 -9.49 -36.37
C PRO A 668 27.31 -10.49 -36.13
N LEU A 669 27.02 -11.63 -35.49
CA LEU A 669 28.00 -12.68 -35.25
C LEU A 669 28.50 -13.31 -36.56
N ALA A 670 27.61 -13.60 -37.51
CA ALA A 670 28.00 -14.07 -38.84
C ALA A 670 28.84 -13.01 -39.59
N LEU A 671 28.36 -11.77 -39.64
CA LEU A 671 29.05 -10.65 -40.29
C LEU A 671 30.48 -10.44 -39.75
N LEU A 672 30.66 -10.54 -38.44
CA LEU A 672 31.97 -10.39 -37.78
C LEU A 672 32.85 -11.66 -37.87
N ARG A 673 32.27 -12.85 -38.10
CA ARG A 673 33.05 -14.07 -38.43
C ARG A 673 33.64 -14.00 -39.84
N ASP A 674 32.93 -13.38 -40.77
CA ASP A 674 33.32 -13.31 -42.18
C ASP A 674 34.21 -12.08 -42.54
N ASP A 675 34.13 -10.97 -41.79
CA ASP A 675 34.95 -9.76 -42.01
C ASP A 675 35.89 -9.43 -40.83
N ALA A 676 37.17 -9.81 -40.98
CA ALA A 676 38.21 -9.52 -40.00
C ALA A 676 38.64 -8.03 -39.94
N GLU A 677 38.47 -7.25 -41.02
CA GLU A 677 38.74 -5.80 -40.97
C GLU A 677 37.64 -5.08 -40.18
N LEU A 678 36.40 -5.57 -40.24
CA LEU A 678 35.30 -5.09 -39.42
C LEU A 678 35.49 -5.43 -37.94
N VAL A 679 35.99 -6.64 -37.61
CA VAL A 679 36.35 -7.01 -36.24
C VAL A 679 37.42 -6.08 -35.67
N GLU A 680 38.52 -5.83 -36.39
CA GLU A 680 39.57 -4.92 -35.92
C GLU A 680 39.06 -3.47 -35.78
N ARG A 681 38.15 -3.02 -36.67
CA ARG A 681 37.47 -1.72 -36.54
C ARG A 681 36.67 -1.60 -35.23
N TYR A 682 35.94 -2.65 -34.84
CA TYR A 682 35.18 -2.63 -33.59
C TYR A 682 36.04 -2.86 -32.34
N ARG A 683 37.18 -3.57 -32.45
CA ARG A 683 38.19 -3.66 -31.39
C ARG A 683 38.87 -2.32 -31.13
N ASP A 684 39.23 -1.60 -32.19
CA ASP A 684 39.84 -0.26 -32.05
C ASP A 684 38.82 0.78 -31.56
N ARG A 685 37.54 0.64 -31.95
CA ARG A 685 36.44 1.41 -31.36
C ARG A 685 36.28 1.09 -29.89
N TRP A 686 36.00 -0.15 -29.49
CA TRP A 686 35.65 -0.51 -28.10
C TRP A 686 36.80 -1.24 -27.39
N ARG A 687 37.85 -0.50 -27.07
CA ARG A 687 39.05 -1.03 -26.39
C ARG A 687 38.80 -1.49 -24.95
N TRP A 688 37.66 -1.14 -24.35
CA TRP A 688 37.22 -1.57 -23.01
C TRP A 688 35.78 -2.06 -23.06
N ILE A 689 35.56 -3.32 -22.66
CA ILE A 689 34.24 -3.98 -22.73
C ILE A 689 33.83 -4.44 -21.33
N PHE A 690 32.62 -4.10 -20.93
CA PHE A 690 32.05 -4.38 -19.61
C PHE A 690 30.76 -5.18 -19.78
N VAL A 691 30.56 -6.27 -19.03
CA VAL A 691 29.37 -7.12 -19.16
C VAL A 691 28.78 -7.42 -17.77
N ASP A 692 27.58 -6.92 -17.48
CA ASP A 692 26.83 -7.26 -16.25
C ASP A 692 25.91 -8.47 -16.48
N GLU A 693 25.59 -9.18 -15.40
CA GLU A 693 24.85 -10.45 -15.39
C GLU A 693 25.48 -11.55 -16.27
N TYR A 694 26.82 -11.60 -16.36
CA TYR A 694 27.59 -12.51 -17.23
C TYR A 694 27.26 -14.02 -17.08
N GLN A 695 26.58 -14.43 -16.02
CA GLN A 695 26.15 -15.83 -15.83
C GLN A 695 24.93 -16.23 -16.68
N ASP A 696 24.19 -15.28 -17.27
CA ASP A 696 23.02 -15.55 -18.11
C ASP A 696 23.35 -15.46 -19.61
N VAL A 697 24.63 -15.57 -19.96
CA VAL A 697 25.12 -15.42 -21.33
C VAL A 697 24.89 -16.68 -22.17
N ASP A 698 24.37 -16.39 -23.35
CA ASP A 698 24.34 -17.13 -24.60
C ASP A 698 25.57 -17.86 -25.17
N ALA A 699 25.42 -18.90 -25.99
CA ALA A 699 26.49 -19.37 -26.86
C ALA A 699 26.89 -18.35 -27.94
N ASP A 700 25.91 -17.69 -28.59
CA ASP A 700 26.19 -16.71 -29.65
C ASP A 700 26.55 -15.34 -29.06
N GLN A 701 25.95 -14.97 -27.91
CA GLN A 701 26.39 -13.81 -27.14
C GLN A 701 27.86 -13.95 -26.66
N TYR A 702 28.25 -15.13 -26.17
CA TYR A 702 29.63 -15.42 -25.76
C TYR A 702 30.61 -15.34 -26.94
N GLU A 703 30.27 -15.94 -28.07
CA GLU A 703 31.11 -15.89 -29.28
C GLU A 703 31.24 -14.46 -29.84
N LEU A 704 30.18 -13.66 -29.80
CA LEU A 704 30.23 -12.23 -30.15
C LEU A 704 31.20 -11.47 -29.24
N LEU A 705 31.22 -11.75 -27.92
CA LEU A 705 32.21 -11.18 -27.00
C LEU A 705 33.65 -11.64 -27.32
N ARG A 706 33.87 -12.87 -27.78
CA ARG A 706 35.20 -13.36 -28.20
C ARG A 706 35.71 -12.70 -29.50
N LEU A 707 34.82 -12.28 -30.38
CA LEU A 707 35.21 -11.48 -31.54
C LEU A 707 35.56 -10.05 -31.10
N LEU A 708 34.71 -9.42 -30.30
CA LEU A 708 34.91 -8.02 -29.87
C LEU A 708 36.06 -7.84 -28.87
N SER A 709 36.40 -8.85 -28.04
CA SER A 709 37.58 -8.83 -27.17
C SER A 709 38.54 -10.00 -27.48
N PRO A 710 39.81 -9.74 -27.81
CA PRO A 710 40.83 -10.79 -27.82
C PRO A 710 41.11 -11.33 -26.40
N PRO A 711 41.83 -12.47 -26.24
CA PRO A 711 42.06 -13.12 -24.94
C PRO A 711 42.87 -12.32 -23.92
N ASP A 712 43.61 -11.31 -24.39
CA ASP A 712 44.40 -10.33 -23.63
C ASP A 712 43.71 -8.95 -23.53
N GLY A 713 42.54 -8.79 -24.14
CA GLY A 713 41.76 -7.56 -24.17
C GLY A 713 41.16 -7.16 -22.82
N ASN A 714 40.73 -5.89 -22.71
CA ASN A 714 40.16 -5.34 -21.47
C ASN A 714 38.68 -5.73 -21.25
N LEU A 715 38.38 -7.03 -21.24
CA LEU A 715 37.04 -7.55 -20.93
C LEU A 715 36.82 -7.64 -19.42
N CYS A 716 35.82 -6.93 -18.92
CA CYS A 716 35.42 -6.86 -17.53
C CYS A 716 34.02 -7.49 -17.34
N ALA A 717 34.00 -8.79 -17.04
CA ALA A 717 32.78 -9.53 -16.73
C ALA A 717 32.42 -9.39 -15.24
N ILE A 718 31.14 -9.14 -14.93
CA ILE A 718 30.61 -9.15 -13.55
C ILE A 718 29.31 -9.96 -13.47
N GLY A 719 29.15 -10.70 -12.39
CA GLY A 719 27.96 -11.53 -12.18
C GLY A 719 28.04 -12.43 -10.95
N ASP A 720 27.06 -13.32 -10.83
CA ASP A 720 26.95 -14.34 -9.79
C ASP A 720 26.39 -15.64 -10.39
N PRO A 721 27.18 -16.72 -10.52
CA PRO A 721 26.70 -17.96 -11.11
C PRO A 721 25.62 -18.65 -10.25
N ASP A 722 25.52 -18.32 -8.96
CA ASP A 722 24.40 -18.80 -8.12
C ASP A 722 23.10 -18.01 -8.32
N GLN A 723 23.09 -17.03 -9.23
CA GLN A 723 21.88 -16.36 -9.73
C GLN A 723 21.57 -16.72 -11.19
N ALA A 724 22.28 -17.68 -11.81
CA ALA A 724 21.94 -18.18 -13.16
C ALA A 724 20.60 -18.94 -13.15
N ILE A 725 19.58 -18.39 -13.82
CA ILE A 725 18.18 -18.87 -13.76
C ILE A 725 17.46 -18.81 -15.12
N TYR A 726 18.20 -18.88 -16.22
CA TYR A 726 17.69 -18.77 -17.57
C TYR A 726 18.21 -19.87 -18.53
N SER A 727 18.59 -21.05 -18.03
CA SER A 727 19.04 -22.13 -18.94
C SER A 727 17.95 -22.55 -19.92
N PHE A 728 16.68 -22.43 -19.52
CA PHE A 728 15.51 -22.61 -20.39
C PHE A 728 15.38 -21.57 -21.54
N ARG A 729 16.25 -20.55 -21.57
CA ARG A 729 16.42 -19.58 -22.67
C ARG A 729 17.75 -19.75 -23.43
N GLY A 730 18.51 -20.82 -23.16
CA GLY A 730 19.79 -21.10 -23.83
C GLY A 730 21.04 -20.55 -23.13
N ALA A 731 20.90 -19.86 -21.98
CA ALA A 731 22.03 -19.36 -21.21
C ALA A 731 22.82 -20.49 -20.54
N ASP A 732 24.16 -20.46 -20.63
CA ASP A 732 25.04 -21.45 -19.98
C ASP A 732 26.00 -20.80 -18.97
N VAL A 733 25.77 -21.09 -17.69
CA VAL A 733 26.66 -20.68 -16.58
C VAL A 733 28.07 -21.29 -16.71
N GLY A 734 28.23 -22.34 -17.54
CA GLY A 734 29.52 -22.85 -17.99
C GLY A 734 30.45 -21.75 -18.48
N TYR A 735 29.98 -20.80 -19.30
CA TYR A 735 30.76 -19.66 -19.80
C TYR A 735 31.33 -18.76 -18.70
N PHE A 736 30.61 -18.62 -17.58
CA PHE A 736 31.09 -17.91 -16.39
C PHE A 736 32.23 -18.66 -15.70
N LEU A 737 32.13 -19.99 -15.61
CA LEU A 737 33.09 -20.84 -14.90
C LEU A 737 34.41 -21.01 -15.68
N ARG A 738 34.35 -21.11 -17.01
CA ARG A 738 35.52 -21.26 -17.90
C ARG A 738 36.26 -19.96 -18.25
N PHE A 739 35.77 -18.79 -17.83
CA PHE A 739 36.34 -17.49 -18.18
C PHE A 739 37.86 -17.41 -17.93
N SER A 740 38.36 -17.98 -16.84
CA SER A 740 39.81 -18.00 -16.51
C SER A 740 40.64 -18.99 -17.34
N GLU A 741 40.00 -19.89 -18.08
CA GLU A 741 40.64 -20.80 -19.04
C GLU A 741 40.75 -20.14 -20.42
N ASP A 742 39.70 -19.38 -20.81
CA ASP A 742 39.60 -18.67 -22.08
C ASP A 742 40.38 -17.35 -22.14
N PHE A 743 40.49 -16.66 -21.00
CA PHE A 743 41.21 -15.41 -20.79
C PHE A 743 42.29 -15.66 -19.73
N GLN A 744 43.45 -16.19 -20.15
CA GLN A 744 44.42 -16.80 -19.22
C GLN A 744 45.10 -15.82 -18.23
N GLU A 745 45.10 -14.52 -18.53
CA GLU A 745 45.56 -13.47 -17.60
C GLU A 745 44.43 -12.87 -16.75
N ALA A 746 43.24 -13.46 -16.74
CA ALA A 746 42.06 -12.93 -16.05
C ALA A 746 42.28 -12.80 -14.54
N ARG A 747 42.12 -11.56 -14.05
CA ARG A 747 42.14 -11.28 -12.61
C ARG A 747 40.80 -11.63 -12.00
N LEU A 748 40.79 -12.31 -10.86
CA LEU A 748 39.59 -12.70 -10.14
C LEU A 748 39.39 -11.83 -8.89
N VAL A 749 38.29 -11.07 -8.83
CA VAL A 749 37.89 -10.30 -7.64
C VAL A 749 36.56 -10.82 -7.10
N ARG A 750 36.41 -10.87 -5.78
CA ARG A 750 35.19 -11.34 -5.09
C ARG A 750 34.59 -10.23 -4.25
N LEU A 751 33.31 -9.92 -4.46
CA LEU A 751 32.54 -8.99 -3.61
C LEU A 751 31.67 -9.79 -2.63
N ASN A 752 32.05 -9.75 -1.36
CA ASN A 752 31.41 -10.54 -0.30
C ASN A 752 30.47 -9.71 0.61
N ARG A 753 30.60 -8.37 0.63
CA ARG A 753 29.83 -7.50 1.53
C ARG A 753 28.48 -7.12 0.92
N ASN A 754 27.38 -7.56 1.54
CA ASN A 754 26.01 -7.31 1.10
C ASN A 754 25.45 -6.06 1.81
N TYR A 755 24.92 -5.12 1.03
CA TYR A 755 24.36 -3.84 1.51
C TYR A 755 22.82 -3.82 1.52
N ARG A 756 22.17 -4.91 1.08
CA ARG A 756 20.72 -4.99 0.82
C ARG A 756 19.97 -5.61 1.99
N SER A 757 20.37 -6.80 2.41
CA SER A 757 19.53 -7.71 3.20
C SER A 757 19.95 -7.78 4.67
N ALA A 758 18.97 -7.84 5.58
CA ALA A 758 19.17 -8.07 7.00
C ALA A 758 19.87 -9.42 7.26
N ALA A 759 20.65 -9.49 8.35
CA ALA A 759 21.49 -10.65 8.66
C ALA A 759 20.74 -12.01 8.70
N PRO A 760 19.52 -12.13 9.27
CA PRO A 760 18.78 -13.40 9.27
C PRO A 760 18.40 -13.87 7.86
N ILE A 761 17.97 -12.93 7.01
CA ILE A 761 17.60 -13.18 5.60
C ILE A 761 18.82 -13.65 4.81
N LEU A 762 19.96 -12.97 4.98
CA LEU A 762 21.20 -13.29 4.30
C LEU A 762 21.77 -14.65 4.73
N ALA A 763 21.71 -14.96 6.03
CA ALA A 763 22.10 -16.27 6.55
C ALA A 763 21.22 -17.39 5.99
N ALA A 764 19.90 -17.19 5.96
CA ALA A 764 18.95 -18.15 5.38
C ALA A 764 19.22 -18.38 3.88
N ALA A 765 19.50 -17.31 3.13
CA ALA A 765 19.84 -17.40 1.71
C ALA A 765 21.14 -18.17 1.45
N VAL A 766 22.22 -17.89 2.20
CA VAL A 766 23.49 -18.61 2.05
C VAL A 766 23.34 -20.10 2.39
N GLN A 767 22.57 -20.44 3.44
CA GLN A 767 22.28 -21.84 3.79
C GLN A 767 21.41 -22.54 2.74
N ALA A 768 20.42 -21.84 2.16
CA ALA A 768 19.54 -22.37 1.12
C ALA A 768 20.29 -22.82 -0.14
N ILE A 769 21.30 -22.04 -0.58
CA ILE A 769 22.05 -22.29 -1.83
C ILE A 769 23.25 -23.22 -1.64
N ALA A 770 23.85 -23.28 -0.44
CA ALA A 770 25.09 -24.02 -0.17
C ALA A 770 25.16 -25.47 -0.75
N PRO A 771 24.08 -26.28 -0.77
CA PRO A 771 24.15 -27.64 -1.33
C PRO A 771 24.45 -27.74 -2.84
N SER A 772 24.26 -26.68 -3.62
CA SER A 772 24.59 -26.65 -5.05
C SER A 772 25.23 -25.31 -5.46
N SER A 773 25.99 -24.69 -4.55
CA SER A 773 26.59 -23.38 -4.78
C SER A 773 27.80 -23.49 -5.72
N LEU A 774 27.71 -22.83 -6.87
CA LEU A 774 28.77 -22.76 -7.88
C LEU A 774 29.95 -21.87 -7.43
N VAL A 775 29.72 -20.90 -6.53
CA VAL A 775 30.82 -20.15 -5.91
C VAL A 775 31.43 -20.94 -4.75
N ARG A 776 32.56 -21.59 -5.04
CA ARG A 776 33.38 -22.31 -4.04
C ARG A 776 33.73 -21.41 -2.86
N GLY A 777 33.18 -21.77 -1.69
CA GLY A 777 33.38 -21.03 -0.43
C GLY A 777 32.53 -19.75 -0.31
N ARG A 778 31.33 -19.71 -0.91
CA ARG A 778 30.40 -18.57 -0.82
C ARG A 778 30.26 -18.05 0.62
N ARG A 779 30.57 -16.77 0.79
CA ARG A 779 30.36 -15.98 2.00
C ARG A 779 29.68 -14.68 1.60
N LEU A 780 28.64 -14.29 2.33
CA LEU A 780 28.02 -12.97 2.19
C LEU A 780 27.89 -12.35 3.59
N ASP A 781 28.58 -11.24 3.80
CA ASP A 781 28.62 -10.53 5.08
C ASP A 781 27.65 -9.33 5.07
N PRO A 782 26.72 -9.22 6.03
CA PRO A 782 25.79 -8.09 6.06
C PRO A 782 26.50 -6.80 6.47
N ALA A 783 26.40 -5.75 5.67
CA ALA A 783 26.95 -4.44 5.97
C ALA A 783 26.21 -3.74 7.12
N ARG A 784 24.91 -4.02 7.27
CA ARG A 784 24.07 -3.59 8.40
C ARG A 784 24.01 -4.69 9.46
N LEU A 785 24.61 -4.42 10.62
CA LEU A 785 24.51 -5.26 11.81
C LEU A 785 23.44 -4.69 12.75
N ASP A 786 22.21 -5.19 12.63
CA ASP A 786 21.10 -4.90 13.53
C ASP A 786 20.79 -6.15 14.39
N PRO A 787 21.01 -6.11 15.71
CA PRO A 787 20.69 -7.23 16.62
C PRO A 787 19.19 -7.51 16.78
N GLU A 788 18.32 -6.53 16.51
CA GLU A 788 16.86 -6.64 16.62
C GLU A 788 16.19 -6.93 15.25
N ALA A 789 17.00 -7.24 14.23
CA ALA A 789 16.53 -7.58 12.89
C ALA A 789 15.55 -8.79 12.92
N PRO A 790 14.39 -8.70 12.25
CA PRO A 790 13.38 -9.76 12.32
C PRO A 790 13.85 -11.06 11.65
N LEU A 791 13.43 -12.18 12.23
CA LEU A 791 13.61 -13.51 11.64
C LEU A 791 12.72 -13.69 10.40
N VAL A 792 13.00 -14.73 9.62
CA VAL A 792 12.19 -15.07 8.43
C VAL A 792 10.83 -15.62 8.89
N GLY A 793 9.75 -14.92 8.57
CA GLY A 793 8.40 -15.32 8.99
C GLY A 793 7.88 -16.51 8.19
N ARG A 794 7.71 -17.67 8.82
CA ARG A 794 7.23 -18.91 8.18
C ARG A 794 5.74 -19.13 8.48
N TYR A 795 4.92 -19.26 7.44
CA TYR A 795 3.48 -19.57 7.53
C TYR A 795 3.15 -20.96 6.95
N ALA A 796 2.15 -21.60 7.54
CA ALA A 796 1.62 -22.90 7.12
C ALA A 796 0.11 -22.76 6.87
N ALA A 797 -0.27 -22.51 5.63
CA ALA A 797 -1.66 -22.24 5.28
C ALA A 797 -2.47 -23.53 5.12
N ALA A 798 -3.71 -23.54 5.60
CA ALA A 798 -4.63 -24.66 5.40
C ALA A 798 -4.98 -24.91 3.92
N GLY A 799 -4.87 -23.87 3.07
CA GLY A 799 -5.12 -23.90 1.64
C GLY A 799 -4.90 -22.53 1.00
N VAL A 800 -5.05 -22.43 -0.32
CA VAL A 800 -4.74 -21.22 -1.12
C VAL A 800 -5.42 -19.94 -0.58
N THR A 801 -6.69 -20.03 -0.16
CA THR A 801 -7.42 -18.87 0.38
C THR A 801 -6.88 -18.40 1.73
N ASP A 802 -6.34 -19.30 2.55
CA ASP A 802 -5.70 -18.95 3.83
C ASP A 802 -4.29 -18.36 3.61
N GLU A 803 -3.54 -18.84 2.61
CA GLU A 803 -2.29 -18.20 2.17
C GLU A 803 -2.53 -16.76 1.70
N ALA A 804 -3.56 -16.53 0.88
CA ALA A 804 -3.95 -15.21 0.43
C ALA A 804 -4.41 -14.30 1.59
N ASN A 805 -5.22 -14.82 2.52
CA ASN A 805 -5.65 -14.09 3.71
C ASN A 805 -4.50 -13.80 4.69
N PHE A 806 -3.44 -14.63 4.72
CA PHE A 806 -2.21 -14.35 5.45
C PHE A 806 -1.46 -13.16 4.85
N VAL A 807 -1.25 -13.13 3.53
CA VAL A 807 -0.63 -11.97 2.86
C VAL A 807 -1.43 -10.70 3.14
N VAL A 808 -2.75 -10.71 2.94
CA VAL A 808 -3.63 -9.56 3.26
C VAL A 808 -3.49 -9.11 4.72
N ARG A 809 -3.55 -10.04 5.68
CA ARG A 809 -3.45 -9.73 7.11
C ARG A 809 -2.10 -9.12 7.47
N THR A 810 -1.01 -9.69 6.96
CA THR A 810 0.32 -9.20 7.29
C THR A 810 0.66 -7.92 6.52
N VAL A 811 0.07 -7.65 5.36
CA VAL A 811 0.10 -6.31 4.72
C VAL A 811 -0.65 -5.28 5.56
N ASP A 812 -1.86 -5.58 6.06
CA ASP A 812 -2.62 -4.72 6.98
C ASP A 812 -1.82 -4.42 8.26
N GLU A 813 -1.19 -5.43 8.87
CA GLU A 813 -0.33 -5.28 10.04
C GLU A 813 0.94 -4.46 9.74
N LEU A 814 1.60 -4.66 8.58
CA LEU A 814 2.86 -3.98 8.22
C LEU A 814 2.69 -2.54 7.77
N VAL A 815 1.61 -2.21 7.05
CA VAL A 815 1.25 -0.82 6.72
C VAL A 815 0.70 -0.11 7.97
N GLY A 816 0.40 -0.84 9.06
CA GLY A 816 -0.06 -0.28 10.33
C GLY A 816 -1.54 0.09 10.33
N GLY A 817 -2.38 -0.78 9.76
CA GLY A 817 -3.83 -0.63 9.63
C GLY A 817 -4.24 0.01 8.30
N VAL A 818 -5.06 -0.67 7.51
CA VAL A 818 -5.80 -0.12 6.36
C VAL A 818 -7.24 0.30 6.74
N SER A 819 -7.62 0.14 8.01
CA SER A 819 -8.90 0.64 8.52
C SER A 819 -8.86 0.93 10.02
N HIS A 820 -9.70 1.85 10.49
CA HIS A 820 -9.95 2.07 11.92
C HIS A 820 -10.31 0.77 12.68
N ARG A 821 -11.01 -0.16 12.02
CA ARG A 821 -11.42 -1.44 12.63
C ARG A 821 -10.24 -2.38 12.88
N SER A 822 -9.23 -2.38 12.02
CA SER A 822 -8.00 -3.17 12.23
C SER A 822 -7.29 -2.72 13.51
N LEU A 823 -7.21 -1.41 13.72
CA LEU A 823 -6.59 -0.77 14.89
C LEU A 823 -7.42 -0.99 16.17
N ASP A 824 -8.72 -0.69 16.13
CA ASP A 824 -9.64 -0.86 17.27
C ASP A 824 -9.70 -2.30 17.81
N SER A 825 -9.34 -3.29 17.00
CA SER A 825 -9.31 -4.70 17.37
C SER A 825 -8.15 -5.09 18.30
N GLY A 826 -7.17 -4.21 18.51
CA GLY A 826 -5.99 -4.49 19.35
C GLY A 826 -5.02 -5.51 18.75
N ARG A 827 -5.13 -5.80 17.44
CA ARG A 827 -4.22 -6.72 16.71
C ARG A 827 -2.90 -6.09 16.31
N ILE A 828 -2.86 -4.77 16.12
CA ILE A 828 -1.70 -4.02 15.64
C ILE A 828 -1.07 -3.28 16.83
N ASP A 829 0.20 -3.54 17.11
CA ASP A 829 0.82 -3.25 18.42
C ASP A 829 1.31 -1.79 18.58
N GLY A 830 0.57 -0.82 18.01
CA GLY A 830 0.74 0.62 18.21
C GLY A 830 2.02 1.28 17.64
N ARG A 831 2.91 0.49 17.02
CA ARG A 831 4.15 0.96 16.39
C ARG A 831 3.86 1.72 15.10
N VAL A 832 4.56 2.83 14.90
CA VAL A 832 4.63 3.49 13.59
C VAL A 832 5.42 2.57 12.65
N SER A 833 4.94 2.45 11.41
CA SER A 833 5.63 1.72 10.34
C SER A 833 5.84 2.65 9.16
N ASN A 834 7.06 2.69 8.63
CA ASN A 834 7.43 3.48 7.44
C ASN A 834 7.28 2.66 6.15
N VAL A 835 6.59 1.51 6.23
CA VAL A 835 6.22 0.65 5.10
C VAL A 835 4.93 1.19 4.48
N SER A 836 5.00 1.48 3.18
CA SER A 836 3.88 1.80 2.29
C SER A 836 3.45 0.55 1.49
N PHE A 837 2.56 0.69 0.51
CA PHE A 837 2.22 -0.43 -0.38
C PHE A 837 3.31 -0.73 -1.42
N SER A 838 4.06 0.28 -1.91
CA SER A 838 5.13 0.07 -2.90
C SER A 838 6.36 -0.63 -2.32
N ASP A 839 6.59 -0.48 -1.01
CA ASP A 839 7.65 -1.15 -0.24
C ASP A 839 7.46 -2.69 -0.12
N ILE A 840 6.37 -3.25 -0.67
CA ILE A 840 5.97 -4.65 -0.51
C ILE A 840 5.88 -5.39 -1.86
N ALA A 841 6.53 -6.55 -1.93
CA ALA A 841 6.37 -7.50 -3.04
C ALA A 841 5.87 -8.89 -2.61
N VAL A 842 5.13 -9.55 -3.50
CA VAL A 842 4.72 -10.96 -3.41
C VAL A 842 5.30 -11.71 -4.61
N LEU A 843 6.12 -12.71 -4.33
CA LEU A 843 6.86 -13.51 -5.30
C LEU A 843 6.32 -14.95 -5.37
N TYR A 844 6.14 -15.45 -6.60
CA TYR A 844 5.62 -16.79 -6.88
C TYR A 844 6.38 -17.50 -8.00
N ARG A 845 6.28 -18.83 -8.07
CA ARG A 845 6.99 -19.65 -9.07
C ARG A 845 6.25 -19.74 -10.41
N THR A 846 4.92 -19.73 -10.41
CA THR A 846 4.07 -19.73 -11.62
C THR A 846 2.92 -18.74 -11.51
N ASP A 847 2.50 -18.17 -12.64
CA ASP A 847 1.52 -17.07 -12.65
C ASP A 847 0.12 -17.46 -12.13
N ALA A 848 -0.23 -18.75 -12.22
CA ALA A 848 -1.46 -19.30 -11.63
C ALA A 848 -1.56 -19.11 -10.10
N GLN A 849 -0.47 -18.74 -9.41
CA GLN A 849 -0.48 -18.35 -8.00
C GLN A 849 -0.96 -16.90 -7.77
N ALA A 850 -0.91 -16.03 -8.78
CA ALA A 850 -1.16 -14.59 -8.63
C ALA A 850 -2.64 -14.29 -8.37
N ALA A 851 -3.55 -14.86 -9.15
CA ALA A 851 -4.97 -14.47 -9.13
C ALA A 851 -5.61 -14.56 -7.73
N PRO A 852 -5.46 -15.64 -6.93
CA PRO A 852 -6.02 -15.70 -5.57
C PRO A 852 -5.47 -14.61 -4.61
N ILE A 853 -4.25 -14.13 -4.84
CA ILE A 853 -3.61 -13.06 -4.06
C ILE A 853 -4.13 -11.68 -4.50
N VAL A 854 -4.18 -11.43 -5.81
CA VAL A 854 -4.79 -10.22 -6.42
C VAL A 854 -6.21 -10.05 -5.93
N ASP A 855 -7.00 -11.11 -6.00
CA ASP A 855 -8.37 -11.23 -5.49
C ASP A 855 -8.50 -10.84 -4.01
N ALA A 856 -7.61 -11.35 -3.16
CA ALA A 856 -7.68 -11.13 -1.72
C ALA A 856 -7.28 -9.71 -1.34
N LEU A 857 -6.22 -9.18 -1.94
CA LEU A 857 -5.77 -7.79 -1.76
C LEU A 857 -6.81 -6.80 -2.30
N SER A 858 -7.38 -7.07 -3.48
CA SER A 858 -8.45 -6.26 -4.07
C SER A 858 -9.72 -6.25 -3.20
N ARG A 859 -10.15 -7.41 -2.67
CA ARG A 859 -11.26 -7.48 -1.69
C ARG A 859 -10.94 -6.79 -0.36
N ALA A 860 -9.66 -6.61 -0.02
CA ALA A 860 -9.20 -5.84 1.13
C ALA A 860 -9.06 -4.34 0.83
N GLY A 861 -9.25 -3.90 -0.42
CA GLY A 861 -9.01 -2.51 -0.83
C GLY A 861 -7.52 -2.13 -0.85
N VAL A 862 -6.62 -3.11 -0.89
CA VAL A 862 -5.18 -2.86 -1.04
C VAL A 862 -4.87 -2.67 -2.53
N PRO A 863 -4.25 -1.54 -2.93
CA PRO A 863 -3.80 -1.35 -4.31
C PRO A 863 -2.75 -2.40 -4.70
N VAL A 864 -2.87 -2.97 -5.90
CA VAL A 864 -1.98 -4.02 -6.41
C VAL A 864 -1.51 -3.72 -7.83
N GLN A 865 -0.29 -4.12 -8.14
CA GLN A 865 0.27 -4.08 -9.49
C GLN A 865 0.90 -5.45 -9.81
N LYS A 866 0.41 -6.11 -10.87
CA LYS A 866 0.96 -7.38 -11.37
C LYS A 866 2.00 -7.09 -12.45
N ARG A 867 3.14 -7.79 -12.40
CA ARG A 867 4.29 -7.60 -13.29
C ARG A 867 4.78 -8.97 -13.78
N SER A 868 4.78 -9.22 -15.08
CA SER A 868 5.28 -10.47 -15.66
C SER A 868 6.59 -10.29 -16.45
N HIS A 869 7.12 -11.39 -16.98
CA HIS A 869 8.24 -11.40 -17.94
C HIS A 869 7.77 -11.53 -19.39
N ASP A 870 6.47 -11.41 -19.63
CA ASP A 870 5.86 -11.52 -20.95
C ASP A 870 6.26 -10.26 -21.75
N ARG A 871 6.34 -10.37 -23.09
CA ARG A 871 6.80 -9.23 -23.89
C ARG A 871 5.72 -8.16 -23.89
N LEU A 872 6.10 -6.89 -23.92
CA LEU A 872 5.15 -5.78 -23.83
C LEU A 872 4.10 -5.82 -24.94
N ARG A 873 4.49 -6.32 -26.12
CA ARG A 873 3.65 -6.56 -27.31
C ARG A 873 2.65 -7.70 -27.18
N ASP A 874 2.92 -8.70 -26.32
CA ASP A 874 2.09 -9.92 -26.15
C ASP A 874 0.83 -9.64 -25.31
N ARG A 875 0.82 -8.51 -24.59
CA ARG A 875 -0.30 -8.05 -23.76
C ARG A 875 -1.55 -7.82 -24.61
N ALA A 876 -2.67 -8.45 -24.22
CA ALA A 876 -3.96 -8.21 -24.85
C ALA A 876 -4.27 -6.69 -24.88
N GLY A 877 -4.77 -6.22 -26.02
CA GLY A 877 -5.02 -4.80 -26.28
C GLY A 877 -3.83 -4.00 -26.85
N VAL A 878 -2.57 -4.35 -26.54
CA VAL A 878 -1.39 -3.58 -27.00
C VAL A 878 -1.26 -3.57 -28.52
N ALA A 879 -1.36 -4.73 -29.17
CA ALA A 879 -1.30 -4.82 -30.65
C ALA A 879 -2.38 -3.95 -31.35
N ALA A 880 -3.58 -3.85 -30.77
CA ALA A 880 -4.65 -2.99 -31.30
C ALA A 880 -4.33 -1.50 -31.15
N ILE A 881 -3.77 -1.09 -29.99
CA ILE A 881 -3.34 0.29 -29.74
C ILE A 881 -2.19 0.67 -30.69
N ILE A 882 -1.21 -0.21 -30.88
CA ILE A 882 -0.12 -0.04 -31.87
C ILE A 882 -0.70 0.15 -33.28
N HIS A 883 -1.69 -0.67 -33.68
CA HIS A 883 -2.29 -0.60 -35.00
C HIS A 883 -2.93 0.76 -35.26
N GLU A 884 -3.74 1.30 -34.34
CA GLU A 884 -4.35 2.63 -34.52
C GLU A 884 -3.30 3.76 -34.50
N LEU A 885 -2.28 3.67 -33.64
CA LEU A 885 -1.16 4.64 -33.61
C LEU A 885 -0.35 4.68 -34.91
N ARG A 886 -0.28 3.57 -35.65
CA ARG A 886 0.35 3.47 -36.98
C ARG A 886 -0.54 4.05 -38.10
N HIS A 887 -1.87 4.12 -37.94
CA HIS A 887 -2.80 4.51 -39.02
C HIS A 887 -3.40 5.92 -38.90
N GLU A 888 -3.58 6.48 -37.70
CA GLU A 888 -4.15 7.82 -37.54
C GLU A 888 -3.11 8.96 -37.55
N ASN A 889 -2.91 9.56 -38.73
CA ASN A 889 -2.17 10.82 -38.94
C ASN A 889 -2.88 12.08 -38.36
N GLY A 890 -3.95 11.92 -37.57
CA GLY A 890 -4.80 13.01 -37.06
C GLY A 890 -4.79 13.23 -35.55
N LEU A 891 -4.17 12.34 -34.77
CA LEU A 891 -4.15 12.42 -33.31
C LEU A 891 -3.17 13.49 -32.81
N GLY A 892 -3.63 14.74 -32.68
CA GLY A 892 -2.85 15.85 -32.15
C GLY A 892 -2.66 15.78 -30.63
N GLY A 893 -1.46 16.13 -30.16
CA GLY A 893 -1.04 16.01 -28.76
C GLY A 893 0.15 15.06 -28.60
N SER A 894 0.69 14.95 -27.39
CA SER A 894 1.87 14.11 -27.16
C SER A 894 1.59 12.62 -27.33
N LEU A 895 2.61 11.81 -27.61
CA LEU A 895 2.45 10.37 -27.87
C LEU A 895 1.70 9.63 -26.74
N ALA A 896 1.94 10.01 -25.48
CA ALA A 896 1.20 9.46 -24.34
C ALA A 896 -0.30 9.83 -24.35
N ALA A 897 -0.67 11.01 -24.86
CA ALA A 897 -2.07 11.37 -25.10
C ALA A 897 -2.66 10.59 -26.28
N ARG A 898 -1.88 10.37 -27.35
CA ARG A 898 -2.28 9.54 -28.50
C ARG A 898 -2.56 8.09 -28.10
N VAL A 899 -1.70 7.48 -27.26
CA VAL A 899 -1.90 6.13 -26.67
C VAL A 899 -3.23 6.04 -25.92
N ARG A 900 -3.48 7.00 -25.02
CA ARG A 900 -4.72 7.05 -24.22
C ARG A 900 -5.98 7.23 -25.09
N LEU A 901 -5.90 8.04 -26.15
CA LEU A 901 -7.03 8.30 -27.05
C LEU A 901 -7.30 7.11 -27.98
N ALA A 902 -6.27 6.46 -28.53
CA ALA A 902 -6.41 5.22 -29.27
C ALA A 902 -7.07 4.12 -28.42
N GLY A 903 -6.64 3.96 -27.16
CA GLY A 903 -7.27 3.04 -26.23
C GLY A 903 -8.72 3.39 -25.86
N GLN A 904 -9.08 4.68 -25.71
CA GLN A 904 -10.47 5.10 -25.55
C GLN A 904 -11.34 4.68 -26.74
N VAL A 905 -10.86 4.91 -27.97
CA VAL A 905 -11.57 4.54 -29.20
C VAL A 905 -11.74 3.01 -29.29
N LEU A 906 -10.69 2.25 -29.00
CA LEU A 906 -10.71 0.78 -29.03
C LEU A 906 -11.63 0.18 -27.96
N ALA A 907 -11.56 0.66 -26.72
CA ALA A 907 -12.44 0.22 -25.64
C ALA A 907 -13.92 0.46 -25.96
N GLN A 908 -14.26 1.61 -26.57
CA GLN A 908 -15.62 1.91 -27.05
C GLN A 908 -16.06 0.98 -28.20
N ARG A 909 -15.15 0.64 -29.13
CA ARG A 909 -15.45 -0.34 -30.20
C ARG A 909 -15.69 -1.75 -29.62
N PHE A 910 -14.87 -2.19 -28.67
CA PHE A 910 -14.99 -3.53 -28.07
C PHE A 910 -16.12 -3.68 -27.04
N THR A 911 -16.80 -2.60 -26.63
CA THR A 911 -18.09 -2.70 -25.90
C THR A 911 -19.27 -3.17 -26.77
N ALA A 912 -19.13 -3.21 -28.10
CA ALA A 912 -20.17 -3.72 -29.00
C ALA A 912 -19.89 -5.19 -29.40
N PRO A 913 -20.81 -6.14 -29.15
CA PRO A 913 -20.60 -7.55 -29.49
C PRO A 913 -20.68 -7.77 -31.01
N THR A 914 -19.52 -7.93 -31.66
CA THR A 914 -19.41 -8.41 -33.04
C THR A 914 -19.46 -9.94 -33.10
N LEU A 915 -19.84 -10.49 -34.26
CA LEU A 915 -20.05 -11.93 -34.43
C LEU A 915 -18.77 -12.78 -34.38
N ASP A 916 -17.61 -12.15 -34.62
CA ASP A 916 -16.31 -12.81 -34.78
C ASP A 916 -15.44 -12.73 -33.51
N ALA A 917 -16.04 -12.56 -32.33
CA ALA A 917 -15.37 -12.22 -31.06
C ALA A 917 -14.45 -13.32 -30.46
N SER A 918 -14.10 -14.38 -31.20
CA SER A 918 -13.15 -15.41 -30.77
C SER A 918 -11.70 -14.96 -30.96
N GLY A 919 -11.24 -14.02 -30.12
CA GLY A 919 -9.86 -13.52 -30.10
C GLY A 919 -9.69 -12.00 -29.98
N ALA A 920 -10.78 -11.23 -29.93
CA ALA A 920 -10.71 -9.79 -29.68
C ALA A 920 -10.36 -9.50 -28.21
N ALA A 921 -9.53 -8.47 -27.98
CA ALA A 921 -9.22 -7.98 -26.64
C ALA A 921 -10.47 -7.35 -25.99
N SER A 922 -10.66 -7.54 -24.68
CA SER A 922 -11.75 -6.91 -23.95
C SER A 922 -11.47 -5.41 -23.71
N PRO A 923 -12.49 -4.61 -23.35
CA PRO A 923 -12.28 -3.25 -22.89
C PRO A 923 -11.32 -3.16 -21.67
N GLU A 924 -11.32 -4.15 -20.78
CA GLU A 924 -10.42 -4.21 -19.63
C GLU A 924 -8.97 -4.46 -20.05
N ASP A 925 -8.75 -5.34 -21.03
CA ASP A 925 -7.42 -5.57 -21.62
C ASP A 925 -6.88 -4.29 -22.27
N VAL A 926 -7.71 -3.58 -23.05
CA VAL A 926 -7.33 -2.31 -23.69
C VAL A 926 -6.99 -1.23 -22.66
N TRP A 927 -7.76 -1.12 -21.56
CA TRP A 927 -7.42 -0.17 -20.50
C TRP A 927 -6.12 -0.53 -19.79
N SER A 928 -5.90 -1.81 -19.48
CA SER A 928 -4.64 -2.27 -18.90
C SER A 928 -3.45 -2.04 -19.84
N ALA A 929 -3.65 -2.21 -21.15
CA ALA A 929 -2.67 -1.88 -22.18
C ALA A 929 -2.39 -0.36 -22.27
N VAL A 930 -3.39 0.51 -22.09
CA VAL A 930 -3.17 1.97 -22.00
C VAL A 930 -2.34 2.34 -20.77
N GLU A 931 -2.66 1.78 -19.60
CA GLU A 931 -1.92 2.03 -18.35
C GLU A 931 -0.45 1.62 -18.48
N LEU A 932 -0.19 0.49 -19.13
CA LEU A 932 1.12 -0.08 -19.39
C LEU A 932 1.90 0.67 -20.50
N LEU A 933 1.26 1.10 -21.58
CA LEU A 933 1.92 1.85 -22.66
C LEU A 933 2.13 3.34 -22.34
N THR A 934 1.34 3.93 -21.44
CA THR A 934 1.38 5.37 -21.14
C THR A 934 2.75 5.85 -20.60
N PRO A 935 3.36 5.23 -19.56
CA PRO A 935 4.65 5.67 -19.04
C PRO A 935 5.77 5.52 -20.08
N LEU A 936 5.73 4.44 -20.87
CA LEU A 936 6.68 4.21 -21.96
C LEU A 936 6.60 5.33 -23.00
N ALA A 937 5.39 5.69 -23.45
CA ALA A 937 5.17 6.80 -24.37
C ALA A 937 5.59 8.16 -23.79
N GLN A 938 5.50 8.36 -22.47
CA GLN A 938 6.04 9.56 -21.82
C GLN A 938 7.57 9.61 -21.87
N ARG A 939 8.26 8.47 -21.76
CA ARG A 939 9.74 8.40 -21.87
C ARG A 939 10.24 8.61 -23.29
N CYS A 940 9.51 8.12 -24.30
CA CYS A 940 9.86 8.29 -25.71
C CYS A 940 9.56 9.71 -26.26
N GLY A 941 8.95 10.59 -25.47
CA GLY A 941 8.52 11.91 -25.93
C GLY A 941 7.47 11.77 -27.04
N ASP A 942 7.76 12.35 -28.21
CA ASP A 942 6.92 12.24 -29.41
C ASP A 942 7.53 11.35 -30.52
N ASP A 943 8.61 10.63 -30.22
CA ASP A 943 9.26 9.70 -31.15
C ASP A 943 8.49 8.37 -31.25
N LEU A 944 7.58 8.31 -32.23
CA LEU A 944 6.80 7.12 -32.54
C LEU A 944 7.67 5.94 -33.03
N PRO A 945 8.67 6.11 -33.92
CA PRO A 945 9.61 5.05 -34.29
C PRO A 945 10.31 4.37 -33.10
N GLU A 946 10.94 5.14 -32.20
CA GLU A 946 11.60 4.56 -31.02
C GLU A 946 10.58 3.93 -30.07
N PHE A 947 9.43 4.58 -29.81
CA PHE A 947 8.36 3.96 -29.01
C PHE A 947 7.94 2.59 -29.55
N LEU A 948 7.72 2.47 -30.87
CA LEU A 948 7.39 1.20 -31.50
C LEU A 948 8.52 0.17 -31.33
N ALA A 949 9.79 0.58 -31.47
CA ALA A 949 10.93 -0.28 -31.20
C ALA A 949 11.01 -0.72 -29.71
N GLN A 950 10.67 0.15 -28.76
CA GLN A 950 10.62 -0.19 -27.34
C GLN A 950 9.49 -1.19 -27.03
N VAL A 951 8.29 -1.02 -27.61
CA VAL A 951 7.18 -1.98 -27.38
C VAL A 951 7.48 -3.34 -28.01
N THR A 952 8.12 -3.39 -29.17
CA THR A 952 8.51 -4.65 -29.83
C THR A 952 9.61 -5.41 -29.07
N THR A 953 10.45 -4.74 -28.26
CA THR A 953 11.64 -5.33 -27.62
C THR A 953 11.63 -5.37 -26.08
N GLY A 954 10.75 -4.63 -25.41
CA GLY A 954 10.64 -4.59 -23.95
C GLY A 954 9.75 -5.68 -23.35
N ALA A 955 9.89 -5.92 -22.05
CA ALA A 955 8.99 -6.74 -21.24
C ALA A 955 8.06 -5.88 -20.38
N GLU A 956 7.00 -6.45 -19.79
CA GLU A 956 6.11 -5.71 -18.86
C GLU A 956 6.87 -5.00 -17.72
N VAL A 957 7.98 -5.60 -17.25
CA VAL A 957 8.86 -5.03 -16.21
C VAL A 957 9.63 -3.77 -16.62
N ASP A 958 9.72 -3.43 -17.91
CA ASP A 958 10.38 -2.21 -18.39
C ASP A 958 9.40 -1.00 -18.47
N ALA A 959 8.09 -1.24 -18.53
CA ALA A 959 7.09 -0.19 -18.78
C ALA A 959 6.53 0.49 -17.50
N LEU A 960 7.06 0.11 -16.33
CA LEU A 960 6.51 0.43 -15.01
C LEU A 960 6.71 1.90 -14.60
N ASP A 961 5.75 2.44 -13.85
CA ASP A 961 5.95 3.66 -13.06
C ASP A 961 6.38 3.28 -11.62
N PRO A 962 7.61 3.62 -11.17
CA PRO A 962 8.06 3.35 -9.81
C PRO A 962 7.35 4.19 -8.73
N ARG A 963 6.53 5.19 -9.10
CA ARG A 963 5.75 6.04 -8.19
C ARG A 963 4.41 5.44 -7.79
N ALA A 964 4.04 4.27 -8.32
CA ALA A 964 2.77 3.61 -8.02
C ALA A 964 2.78 2.98 -6.61
N GLU A 965 2.07 3.60 -5.67
CA GLU A 965 1.88 3.15 -4.29
C GLU A 965 0.97 1.91 -4.18
N ALA A 966 1.45 0.79 -4.72
CA ALA A 966 0.71 -0.47 -4.85
C ALA A 966 1.60 -1.69 -4.63
N VAL A 967 1.04 -2.73 -3.97
CA VAL A 967 1.74 -3.99 -3.67
C VAL A 967 2.12 -4.69 -4.96
N THR A 968 3.40 -5.05 -5.09
CA THR A 968 3.95 -5.58 -6.33
C THR A 968 3.85 -7.10 -6.38
N LEU A 969 3.21 -7.66 -7.41
CA LEU A 969 3.13 -9.09 -7.67
C LEU A 969 4.04 -9.49 -8.83
N LEU A 970 4.94 -10.46 -8.61
CA LEU A 970 6.01 -10.84 -9.53
C LEU A 970 6.23 -12.36 -9.55
N THR A 971 6.68 -12.90 -10.69
CA THR A 971 7.34 -14.22 -10.67
C THR A 971 8.73 -14.12 -10.05
N LEU A 972 9.25 -15.22 -9.48
CA LEU A 972 10.62 -15.29 -8.95
C LEU A 972 11.69 -14.90 -9.97
N HIS A 973 11.47 -15.20 -11.26
CA HIS A 973 12.33 -14.75 -12.35
C HIS A 973 12.24 -13.23 -12.54
N ALA A 974 11.01 -12.68 -12.62
CA ALA A 974 10.78 -11.24 -12.83
C ALA A 974 11.27 -10.36 -11.66
N ALA A 975 11.56 -10.98 -10.51
CA ALA A 975 12.19 -10.29 -9.38
C ALA A 975 13.73 -10.16 -9.50
N LYS A 976 14.40 -10.79 -10.49
CA LYS A 976 15.84 -10.64 -10.70
C LYS A 976 16.20 -9.16 -10.97
N GLY A 977 17.39 -8.74 -10.55
CA GLY A 977 17.76 -7.32 -10.42
C GLY A 977 17.11 -6.64 -9.20
N LEU A 978 15.78 -6.70 -9.09
CA LEU A 978 14.96 -5.95 -8.13
C LEU A 978 15.28 -6.22 -6.64
N GLU A 979 14.78 -5.32 -5.78
CA GLU A 979 14.77 -5.38 -4.32
C GLU A 979 13.57 -4.65 -3.71
N PHE A 980 13.15 -5.09 -2.52
CA PHE A 980 12.02 -4.53 -1.78
C PHE A 980 12.27 -4.60 -0.26
N PRO A 981 11.81 -3.61 0.54
CA PRO A 981 11.82 -3.69 2.00
C PRO A 981 11.14 -4.96 2.55
N VAL A 982 9.96 -5.31 2.01
CA VAL A 982 9.19 -6.49 2.41
C VAL A 982 8.96 -7.43 1.22
N VAL A 983 9.21 -8.71 1.43
CA VAL A 983 8.93 -9.78 0.44
C VAL A 983 8.12 -10.92 1.06
N PHE A 984 7.08 -11.35 0.35
CA PHE A 984 6.36 -12.60 0.60
C PHE A 984 6.68 -13.61 -0.50
N MET A 985 7.27 -14.77 -0.18
CA MET A 985 7.45 -15.88 -1.12
C MET A 985 6.34 -16.92 -0.88
N VAL A 986 5.37 -16.97 -1.81
CA VAL A 986 4.15 -17.79 -1.65
C VAL A 986 4.23 -19.10 -2.43
N GLY A 987 3.56 -20.15 -1.94
CA GLY A 987 3.58 -21.48 -2.53
C GLY A 987 4.97 -22.12 -2.59
N CYS A 988 5.79 -21.94 -1.55
CA CYS A 988 7.09 -22.61 -1.41
C CYS A 988 6.88 -24.09 -1.04
N GLU A 989 6.44 -24.87 -2.02
CA GLU A 989 5.91 -26.23 -1.89
C GLU A 989 6.72 -27.25 -2.72
N ASP A 990 6.93 -28.45 -2.19
CA ASP A 990 7.60 -29.51 -2.94
C ASP A 990 6.85 -29.88 -4.24
N GLY A 991 7.58 -29.97 -5.35
CA GLY A 991 7.02 -30.17 -6.68
C GLY A 991 6.41 -28.90 -7.32
N LEU A 992 6.31 -27.78 -6.60
CA LEU A 992 6.06 -26.45 -7.18
C LEU A 992 7.34 -25.62 -7.22
N LEU A 993 8.14 -25.65 -6.15
CA LEU A 993 9.50 -25.12 -6.05
C LEU A 993 10.32 -26.09 -5.16
N PRO A 994 11.14 -27.01 -5.71
CA PRO A 994 11.43 -27.17 -7.13
C PRO A 994 10.21 -27.64 -7.92
N MET A 995 9.98 -27.03 -9.08
CA MET A 995 8.93 -27.40 -10.01
C MET A 995 9.20 -28.81 -10.56
N ARG A 996 8.16 -29.67 -10.58
CA ARG A 996 8.22 -30.99 -11.23
C ARG A 996 7.04 -31.17 -12.18
N TRP A 997 7.34 -31.49 -13.44
CA TRP A 997 6.32 -31.79 -14.45
C TRP A 997 5.70 -33.17 -14.22
N PRO A 998 4.38 -33.37 -14.46
CA PRO A 998 3.75 -34.68 -14.32
C PRO A 998 4.38 -35.73 -15.25
N GLY A 999 4.95 -36.78 -14.68
CA GLY A 999 5.59 -37.87 -15.44
C GLY A 999 7.09 -37.71 -15.68
N ALA A 1000 7.69 -36.57 -15.33
CA ALA A 1000 9.13 -36.35 -15.38
C ALA A 1000 9.78 -36.44 -14.00
N THR A 1001 11.01 -36.96 -13.95
CA THR A 1001 11.92 -36.82 -12.81
C THR A 1001 12.96 -35.76 -13.21
N PRO A 1002 13.09 -34.64 -12.47
CA PRO A 1002 14.08 -33.62 -12.82
C PRO A 1002 15.51 -34.12 -12.59
N SER A 1003 16.47 -33.59 -13.34
CA SER A 1003 17.89 -33.78 -13.10
C SER A 1003 18.37 -33.05 -11.84
N ASP A 1004 19.56 -33.40 -11.36
CA ASP A 1004 20.21 -32.66 -10.26
C ASP A 1004 20.50 -31.21 -10.66
N ASP A 1005 20.76 -30.93 -11.94
CA ASP A 1005 21.00 -29.58 -12.47
C ASP A 1005 19.71 -28.74 -12.53
N GLU A 1006 18.58 -29.32 -12.93
CA GLU A 1006 17.25 -28.66 -12.86
C GLU A 1006 16.87 -28.34 -11.40
N VAL A 1007 17.17 -29.26 -10.47
CA VAL A 1007 16.95 -29.02 -9.02
C VAL A 1007 17.91 -27.96 -8.48
N ALA A 1008 19.14 -27.89 -8.98
CA ALA A 1008 20.09 -26.83 -8.66
C ALA A 1008 19.63 -25.46 -9.21
N GLU A 1009 19.04 -25.39 -10.39
CA GLU A 1009 18.50 -24.14 -10.94
C GLU A 1009 17.28 -23.65 -10.16
N GLU A 1010 16.34 -24.54 -9.82
CA GLU A 1010 15.23 -24.18 -8.94
C GLU A 1010 15.72 -23.71 -7.54
N ARG A 1011 16.88 -24.20 -7.08
CA ARG A 1011 17.53 -23.71 -5.84
C ARG A 1011 18.18 -22.34 -6.04
N ARG A 1012 18.81 -22.06 -7.19
CA ARG A 1012 19.29 -20.72 -7.58
C ARG A 1012 18.12 -19.74 -7.66
N LEU A 1013 16.97 -20.15 -8.21
CA LEU A 1013 15.74 -19.36 -8.27
C LEU A 1013 15.15 -19.05 -6.87
N PHE A 1014 15.16 -20.03 -5.96
CA PHE A 1014 14.80 -19.81 -4.55
C PHE A 1014 15.77 -18.82 -3.87
N PHE A 1015 17.08 -18.97 -4.08
CA PHE A 1015 18.10 -18.04 -3.57
C PHE A 1015 17.95 -16.61 -4.12
N VAL A 1016 17.63 -16.45 -5.42
CA VAL A 1016 17.26 -15.15 -6.00
C VAL A 1016 16.07 -14.57 -5.23
N GLY A 1017 14.99 -15.33 -5.03
CA GLY A 1017 13.81 -14.90 -4.28
C GLY A 1017 14.10 -14.41 -2.85
N LEU A 1018 14.84 -15.19 -2.07
CA LEU A 1018 15.22 -14.84 -0.70
C LEU A 1018 16.00 -13.51 -0.65
N THR A 1019 16.87 -13.28 -1.64
CA THR A 1019 17.78 -12.12 -1.71
C THR A 1019 17.18 -10.88 -2.39
N ARG A 1020 15.86 -10.87 -2.62
CA ARG A 1020 15.12 -9.66 -2.99
C ARG A 1020 14.75 -8.80 -1.77
N ALA A 1021 14.63 -9.44 -0.60
CA ALA A 1021 14.22 -8.77 0.64
C ALA A 1021 15.35 -7.94 1.26
N GLN A 1022 15.04 -6.72 1.68
CA GLN A 1022 15.96 -5.88 2.46
C GLN A 1022 15.74 -6.08 3.97
N ASP A 1023 14.52 -5.86 4.47
CA ASP A 1023 14.20 -5.82 5.91
C ASP A 1023 13.41 -7.03 6.40
N ARG A 1024 12.40 -7.46 5.63
CA ARG A 1024 11.45 -8.50 6.03
C ARG A 1024 11.22 -9.51 4.92
N LEU A 1025 11.31 -10.78 5.28
CA LEU A 1025 10.99 -11.90 4.41
C LEU A 1025 9.96 -12.81 5.10
N TYR A 1026 8.89 -13.11 4.36
CA TYR A 1026 7.88 -14.08 4.73
C TYR A 1026 7.87 -15.24 3.72
N VAL A 1027 7.79 -16.48 4.19
CA VAL A 1027 7.73 -17.68 3.35
C VAL A 1027 6.51 -18.50 3.74
N SER A 1028 5.61 -18.73 2.78
CA SER A 1028 4.40 -19.53 2.99
C SER A 1028 4.33 -20.75 2.06
N HIS A 1029 3.59 -21.74 2.53
CA HIS A 1029 3.19 -22.91 1.76
C HIS A 1029 1.76 -23.28 2.17
N THR A 1030 1.02 -23.92 1.27
CA THR A 1030 -0.29 -24.51 1.58
C THR A 1030 -0.16 -25.99 1.91
N ALA A 1031 -1.07 -26.50 2.74
CA ALA A 1031 -1.25 -27.92 2.95
C ALA A 1031 -1.96 -28.60 1.77
N ARG A 1032 -2.74 -27.84 0.97
CA ARG A 1032 -3.45 -28.33 -0.22
C ARG A 1032 -3.55 -27.27 -1.33
N ARG A 1033 -3.29 -27.70 -2.57
CA ARG A 1033 -3.41 -26.87 -3.78
C ARG A 1033 -4.01 -27.65 -4.95
N LEU A 1034 -4.88 -27.00 -5.73
CA LEU A 1034 -5.34 -27.49 -7.03
C LEU A 1034 -4.23 -27.29 -8.08
N ARG A 1035 -3.73 -28.37 -8.69
CA ARG A 1035 -2.71 -28.33 -9.75
C ARG A 1035 -2.98 -29.39 -10.82
N HIS A 1036 -2.91 -28.99 -12.10
CA HIS A 1036 -3.16 -29.87 -13.25
C HIS A 1036 -4.51 -30.62 -13.16
N GLY A 1037 -5.58 -29.90 -12.78
CA GLY A 1037 -6.94 -30.45 -12.69
C GLY A 1037 -7.27 -31.29 -11.44
N GLY A 1038 -6.33 -31.50 -10.52
CA GLY A 1038 -6.57 -32.27 -9.28
C GLY A 1038 -6.05 -31.56 -8.03
N GLU A 1039 -6.79 -31.69 -6.92
CA GLU A 1039 -6.31 -31.25 -5.60
C GLU A 1039 -5.22 -32.22 -5.11
N ARG A 1040 -4.13 -31.67 -4.56
CA ARG A 1040 -3.01 -32.44 -4.01
C ARG A 1040 -2.68 -31.94 -2.61
N GLU A 1041 -2.30 -32.86 -1.72
CA GLU A 1041 -1.63 -32.50 -0.48
C GLU A 1041 -0.20 -32.04 -0.77
N CYS A 1042 0.19 -30.93 -0.17
CA CYS A 1042 1.44 -30.23 -0.39
C CYS A 1042 2.30 -30.23 0.88
N ARG A 1043 3.62 -30.27 0.70
CA ARG A 1043 4.62 -30.15 1.76
C ARG A 1043 5.44 -28.89 1.53
N PRO A 1044 6.09 -28.32 2.56
CA PRO A 1044 7.10 -27.28 2.36
C PRO A 1044 8.15 -27.70 1.32
N THR A 1045 8.74 -26.72 0.64
CA THR A 1045 9.90 -26.97 -0.22
C THR A 1045 11.06 -27.60 0.57
N PRO A 1046 11.74 -28.63 0.04
CA PRO A 1046 12.92 -29.22 0.68
C PRO A 1046 14.11 -28.24 0.75
N PHE A 1047 14.03 -27.08 0.08
CA PHE A 1047 15.02 -26.03 0.20
C PHE A 1047 14.99 -25.31 1.57
N LEU A 1048 13.91 -25.46 2.35
CA LEU A 1048 13.83 -24.97 3.74
C LEU A 1048 14.50 -25.91 4.76
N ASP A 1049 14.72 -27.19 4.42
CA ASP A 1049 15.19 -28.20 5.39
C ASP A 1049 16.71 -28.12 5.67
N VAL A 1050 17.45 -27.36 4.85
CA VAL A 1050 18.89 -27.07 5.02
C VAL A 1050 19.15 -25.77 5.79
N ILE A 1051 18.11 -25.02 6.14
CA ILE A 1051 18.19 -23.73 6.82
C ILE A 1051 17.91 -23.92 8.31
N ASP A 1052 18.71 -23.30 9.18
CA ASP A 1052 18.55 -23.41 10.62
C ASP A 1052 17.16 -22.91 11.06
N SER A 1053 16.46 -23.77 11.80
CA SER A 1053 15.24 -23.48 12.54
C SER A 1053 15.27 -22.17 13.33
N ALA A 1054 16.43 -21.76 13.86
CA ALA A 1054 16.60 -20.52 14.63
C ALA A 1054 16.50 -19.24 13.77
N LEU A 1055 16.57 -19.34 12.44
CA LEU A 1055 16.39 -18.22 11.51
C LEU A 1055 14.90 -17.95 11.19
N PHE A 1056 13.97 -18.75 11.69
CA PHE A 1056 12.54 -18.64 11.40
C PHE A 1056 11.68 -18.26 12.62
N GLU A 1057 10.74 -17.33 12.42
CA GLU A 1057 9.62 -17.12 13.33
C GLU A 1057 8.37 -17.84 12.77
N ARG A 1058 7.61 -18.56 13.60
CA ARG A 1058 6.33 -19.15 13.18
C ARG A 1058 5.20 -18.14 13.33
N ILE A 1059 4.64 -17.72 12.21
CA ILE A 1059 3.50 -16.80 12.21
C ILE A 1059 2.20 -17.59 12.38
N GLY A 1060 1.36 -17.21 13.36
CA GLY A 1060 0.03 -17.79 13.59
C GLY A 1060 -0.09 -18.75 14.79
N ASP A 1061 1.00 -19.30 15.31
CA ASP A 1061 1.02 -20.25 16.45
C ASP A 1061 0.74 -19.58 17.84
N THR A 1062 0.15 -18.37 17.87
CA THR A 1062 -0.30 -17.74 19.11
C THR A 1062 -1.62 -18.34 19.58
N GLU A 1063 -1.60 -19.14 20.65
CA GLU A 1063 -2.84 -19.57 21.31
C GLU A 1063 -3.74 -18.35 21.61
N PRO A 1064 -5.06 -18.42 21.36
CA PRO A 1064 -5.98 -17.38 21.77
C PRO A 1064 -6.00 -17.32 23.29
N ARG A 1065 -5.31 -16.32 23.86
CA ARG A 1065 -5.33 -16.00 25.29
C ARG A 1065 -6.77 -15.88 25.75
N ARG A 1066 -7.31 -16.95 26.37
CA ARG A 1066 -8.62 -16.92 27.00
C ARG A 1066 -8.66 -15.72 27.94
N PRO A 1067 -9.68 -14.85 27.85
CA PRO A 1067 -9.90 -13.83 28.87
C PRO A 1067 -9.94 -14.53 30.22
N LYS A 1068 -9.06 -14.14 31.16
CA LYS A 1068 -9.13 -14.65 32.54
C LYS A 1068 -10.53 -14.36 33.06
N ASP A 1069 -11.17 -15.36 33.66
CA ASP A 1069 -12.61 -15.40 33.91
C ASP A 1069 -13.14 -14.11 34.54
N ARG A 1070 -13.70 -13.23 33.70
CA ARG A 1070 -14.39 -12.00 34.15
C ARG A 1070 -15.77 -12.41 34.66
N GLN A 1071 -15.76 -13.07 35.82
CA GLN A 1071 -16.94 -13.61 36.51
C GLN A 1071 -17.98 -12.50 36.65
N LEU A 1072 -19.04 -12.58 35.83
CA LEU A 1072 -20.16 -11.64 35.85
C LEU A 1072 -20.89 -11.73 37.20
N ARG A 1073 -20.55 -10.81 38.10
CA ARG A 1073 -21.35 -10.56 39.29
C ARG A 1073 -22.46 -9.59 38.92
N LEU A 1074 -23.63 -10.15 38.63
CA LEU A 1074 -24.89 -9.42 38.63
C LEU A 1074 -25.29 -9.11 40.07
N LEU A 1075 -25.01 -7.87 40.50
CA LEU A 1075 -25.65 -7.14 41.61
C LEU A 1075 -25.63 -5.66 41.26
#